data_AF-A0A2G9G814-F1
#
_entry.id   AF-A0A2G9G814-F1
#
_cell.length_a   1.000
_cell.length_b   1.000
_cell.length_c   1.000
_cell.angle_alpha   90.00
_cell.angle_beta   90.00
_cell.angle_gamma   90.00
#
_symmetry.space_group_name_H-M   'P 1'
#
loop_
_entity.id
_entity.type
_entity.pdbx_description
1 polymer ?
#
loop_
_entity_poly.entity_id
_entity_poly.type
_entity_poly.pdbx_seq_one_letter_code
_entity_poly.pdbx_strand_id
1 'polypeptide(L)'
;MLPLSTLLKSGFTPTLKDFNNFLLFLSQNQKFRAIIHVFSQLRSNKINADAQTYTIFTNALLKENKYEEAADFLKTLEGKSEIFQKNRVCDSLVRGLCTVSKDSERGLSLLKDFLRIDGVRPSSSTFCLLICCFSRMGKMDRVIDLLELMSDDRLKYPFDNYVCSSVISGFVRIGEPELAVGFYETAVKLGSLMPNTVTCTALLTAHCKLRNVDKVSDLIAWMENNMLAFDVVFYSNWIYGCLREGLICEAFQRFREMVDRRVELDNISYTILIDGFSKDGNVEKATGFLYKMRKDGLQPNLVTYTALMLGFCKKGKLDEAFLIFSMLKKLGIEADEFTYAILIHGVCRRGDFDLVFKLLDEMEKKGIKPSVVTYNTVINGLCKVGRTFEADDFSKGIDGDVVTYTTLLQGYVKEHNKSGILETKRRLKAAGIHMDVVMCNILIKAMLMVGLFDDALAIYKGMPHTDLSANSVTYCTLIDGYCQSGRIDEALEIFDEFRKTSVSSAASYNCIIFWLCEKGMLDVAIDVLIEYIKKGLPLDRSMYMMLIEATLNRKGAEGVLNMIYRMEEIGILALDMICDDTISFLCEKGFPEASYCILLVMRRKGYACASKCYYSILRALLFEGKKLLAQLILTAFVKIYGMSDLRVCEVIVNHLSLHDVKKALVFLSTLNEMNWSIIIPITIFKTLTNDGRVCDAYELLIGAENNLPVLDVVDYSIMIDALCKGGHIDKALDLCTLAKNKGISLNIVTYNSVISGLCRQGCLVEAFRLFDSLETINILPTEVTYGTLIDALVKEGLLRDARMLFERMFHKDLRPTTHIYNSLINGYCKLSLLEEALKLFHDLEVRNLEPDGFTVSEIINGYCQKGDMEGALKLFFEFKSKGLLPDFLGFMYLIRGLCAKGRMEESRSILREMLQAQSVIDLLGRVDTEVE
;
A
#
# COMPACT_ATOMS: atom_id res chain seq x y z
N MET A 1 -10.49 -50.48 -60.11
CA MET A 1 -11.16 -51.69 -59.60
C MET A 1 -12.51 -51.77 -60.28
N LEU A 2 -12.85 -52.92 -60.89
CA LEU A 2 -14.24 -53.19 -61.25
C LEU A 2 -15.09 -53.09 -59.96
N PRO A 3 -16.27 -52.46 -59.99
CA PRO A 3 -17.17 -52.44 -58.84
C PRO A 3 -17.43 -53.86 -58.34
N LEU A 4 -17.47 -54.07 -57.01
CA LEU A 4 -17.79 -55.37 -56.43
C LEU A 4 -19.15 -55.89 -56.93
N SER A 5 -20.05 -54.97 -57.31
CA SER A 5 -21.33 -55.27 -57.94
C SER A 5 -21.20 -55.95 -59.31
N THR A 6 -20.12 -55.71 -60.07
CA THR A 6 -19.87 -56.34 -61.37
C THR A 6 -19.31 -57.76 -61.21
N LEU A 7 -18.51 -58.00 -60.17
CA LEU A 7 -17.97 -59.32 -59.80
C LEU A 7 -19.04 -60.22 -59.15
N LEU A 8 -19.90 -59.66 -58.30
CA LEU A 8 -21.04 -60.40 -57.72
C LEU A 8 -22.08 -60.77 -58.79
N LYS A 9 -22.27 -59.93 -59.81
CA LYS A 9 -23.13 -60.21 -60.97
C LYS A 9 -22.56 -61.27 -61.93
N SER A 10 -21.25 -61.55 -61.90
CA SER A 10 -20.60 -62.56 -62.74
C SER A 10 -20.58 -63.96 -62.10
N GLY A 11 -21.36 -64.20 -61.04
CA GLY A 11 -21.43 -65.50 -60.34
C GLY A 11 -20.28 -65.77 -59.36
N PHE A 12 -19.44 -64.77 -59.06
CA PHE A 12 -18.35 -64.92 -58.10
C PHE A 12 -18.88 -64.79 -56.67
N THR A 13 -19.00 -65.93 -55.96
CA THR A 13 -19.29 -65.97 -54.52
C THR A 13 -18.00 -66.27 -53.76
N PRO A 14 -17.17 -65.26 -53.43
CA PRO A 14 -15.95 -65.50 -52.69
C PRO A 14 -16.28 -66.08 -51.32
N THR A 15 -15.49 -67.07 -50.88
CA THR A 15 -15.62 -67.52 -49.49
C THR A 15 -15.18 -66.39 -48.57
N LEU A 16 -15.73 -66.37 -47.35
CA LEU A 16 -15.42 -65.35 -46.36
C LEU A 16 -13.90 -65.24 -46.09
N LYS A 17 -13.19 -66.35 -46.23
CA LYS A 17 -11.75 -66.47 -46.06
C LYS A 17 -10.96 -65.77 -47.20
N ASP A 18 -11.41 -65.91 -48.44
CA ASP A 18 -10.80 -65.24 -49.59
C ASP A 18 -10.99 -63.72 -49.52
N PHE A 19 -12.15 -63.30 -49.02
CA PHE A 19 -12.47 -61.90 -48.81
C PHE A 19 -11.58 -61.24 -47.74
N ASN A 20 -11.39 -61.92 -46.61
CA ASN A 20 -10.45 -61.47 -45.58
C ASN A 20 -9.01 -61.42 -46.07
N ASN A 21 -8.55 -62.41 -46.82
CA ASN A 21 -7.21 -62.43 -47.40
C ASN A 21 -6.99 -61.27 -48.39
N PHE A 22 -8.01 -60.92 -49.18
CA PHE A 22 -7.97 -59.76 -50.07
C PHE A 22 -7.90 -58.43 -49.31
N LEU A 23 -8.71 -58.26 -48.25
CA LEU A 23 -8.63 -57.07 -47.41
C LEU A 23 -7.30 -56.97 -46.65
N LEU A 24 -6.74 -58.11 -46.21
CA LEU A 24 -5.40 -58.19 -45.64
C LEU A 24 -4.31 -57.79 -46.65
N PHE A 25 -4.40 -58.28 -47.88
CA PHE A 25 -3.49 -57.87 -48.97
C PHE A 25 -3.58 -56.37 -49.27
N LEU A 26 -4.78 -55.79 -49.29
CA LEU A 26 -4.96 -54.34 -49.47
C LEU A 26 -4.40 -53.55 -48.29
N SER A 27 -4.54 -54.06 -47.07
CA SER A 27 -4.03 -53.44 -45.84
C SER A 27 -2.50 -53.46 -45.78
N GLN A 28 -1.89 -54.59 -46.14
CA GLN A 28 -0.43 -54.74 -46.24
C GLN A 28 0.17 -53.83 -47.31
N ASN A 29 -0.56 -53.55 -48.39
CA ASN A 29 -0.15 -52.63 -49.46
C ASN A 29 -0.56 -51.16 -49.23
N GLN A 30 -1.00 -50.79 -48.01
CA GLN A 30 -1.42 -49.43 -47.63
C GLN A 30 -2.53 -48.79 -48.48
N LYS A 31 -3.39 -49.59 -49.13
CA LYS A 31 -4.51 -49.08 -49.96
C LYS A 31 -5.79 -48.88 -49.15
N PHE A 32 -5.74 -48.03 -48.12
CA PHE A 32 -6.81 -47.86 -47.13
C PHE A 32 -8.11 -47.26 -47.71
N ARG A 33 -8.03 -46.30 -48.65
CA ARG A 33 -9.22 -45.77 -49.36
C ARG A 33 -9.98 -46.83 -50.13
N ALA A 34 -9.27 -47.79 -50.74
CA ALA A 34 -9.88 -48.89 -51.47
C ALA A 34 -10.60 -49.85 -50.52
N ILE A 35 -10.04 -50.11 -49.33
CA ILE A 35 -10.70 -50.88 -48.27
C ILE A 35 -12.01 -50.21 -47.83
N ILE A 36 -11.99 -48.90 -47.61
CA ILE A 36 -13.19 -48.14 -47.20
C ILE A 36 -14.29 -48.23 -48.26
N HIS A 37 -13.92 -48.06 -49.54
CA HIS A 37 -14.85 -48.17 -50.66
C HIS A 37 -15.42 -49.58 -50.80
N VAL A 38 -14.59 -50.63 -50.73
CA VAL A 38 -15.03 -52.03 -50.79
C VAL A 38 -16.00 -52.35 -49.65
N PHE A 39 -15.74 -51.85 -48.44
CA PHE A 39 -16.60 -52.07 -47.28
C PHE A 39 -17.96 -51.34 -47.39
N SER A 40 -17.99 -50.12 -47.96
CA SER A 40 -19.26 -49.43 -48.26
C SER A 40 -20.16 -50.23 -49.21
N GLN A 41 -19.55 -50.95 -50.17
CA GLN A 41 -20.25 -51.80 -51.11
C GLN A 41 -20.77 -53.10 -50.45
N LEU A 42 -20.07 -53.66 -49.47
CA LEU A 42 -20.56 -54.80 -48.69
C LEU A 42 -21.84 -54.46 -47.91
N ARG A 43 -21.87 -53.28 -47.28
CA ARG A 43 -23.03 -52.81 -46.51
C ARG A 43 -24.26 -52.62 -47.41
N SER A 44 -24.05 -52.09 -48.62
CA SER A 44 -25.13 -51.95 -49.62
C SER A 44 -25.69 -53.28 -50.13
N ASN A 45 -24.90 -54.36 -50.06
CA ASN A 45 -25.24 -55.69 -50.59
C ASN A 45 -25.64 -56.72 -49.51
N LYS A 46 -25.79 -56.32 -48.24
CA LYS A 46 -26.20 -57.17 -47.10
C LYS A 46 -25.38 -58.45 -46.88
N ILE A 47 -24.08 -58.44 -47.22
CA ILE A 47 -23.20 -59.59 -46.97
C ILE A 47 -22.76 -59.58 -45.50
N ASN A 48 -22.94 -60.71 -44.79
CA ASN A 48 -22.53 -60.85 -43.39
C ASN A 48 -21.00 -60.88 -43.28
N ALA A 49 -20.40 -59.74 -42.91
CA ALA A 49 -18.97 -59.65 -42.60
C ALA A 49 -18.66 -60.21 -41.20
N ASP A 50 -17.46 -60.79 -41.05
CA ASP A 50 -16.97 -61.33 -39.79
C ASP A 50 -16.16 -60.32 -38.96
N ALA A 51 -15.84 -60.78 -37.76
CA ALA A 51 -14.94 -60.14 -36.83
C ALA A 51 -13.47 -60.14 -37.28
N GLN A 52 -13.14 -60.24 -38.57
CA GLN A 52 -11.79 -59.96 -39.09
C GLN A 52 -11.86 -58.80 -40.09
N THR A 53 -12.87 -58.86 -40.98
CA THR A 53 -13.27 -57.79 -41.90
C THR A 53 -13.46 -56.45 -41.18
N TYR A 54 -14.18 -56.44 -40.06
CA TYR A 54 -14.43 -55.20 -39.33
C TYR A 54 -13.16 -54.56 -38.72
N THR A 55 -12.09 -55.30 -38.32
CA THR A 55 -10.83 -54.66 -37.84
C THR A 55 -10.18 -53.94 -38.97
N ILE A 56 -10.11 -54.60 -40.13
CA ILE A 56 -9.33 -54.12 -41.25
C ILE A 56 -9.96 -52.80 -41.73
N PHE A 57 -11.30 -52.72 -41.69
CA PHE A 57 -12.03 -51.50 -41.96
C PHE A 57 -11.80 -50.41 -40.91
N THR A 58 -11.94 -50.71 -39.61
CA THR A 58 -11.70 -49.72 -38.54
C THR A 58 -10.25 -49.20 -38.57
N ASN A 59 -9.27 -50.08 -38.83
CA ASN A 59 -7.87 -49.69 -38.99
C ASN A 59 -7.64 -48.84 -40.26
N ALA A 60 -8.35 -49.12 -41.35
CA ALA A 60 -8.28 -48.30 -42.56
C ALA A 60 -8.85 -46.89 -42.33
N LEU A 61 -9.97 -46.77 -41.59
CA LEU A 61 -10.52 -45.46 -41.20
C LEU A 61 -9.58 -44.67 -40.28
N LEU A 62 -8.96 -45.36 -39.31
CA LEU A 62 -7.96 -44.78 -38.42
C LEU A 62 -6.73 -44.25 -39.16
N LYS A 63 -6.28 -44.95 -40.21
CA LYS A 63 -5.13 -44.55 -41.03
C LYS A 63 -5.43 -43.41 -42.01
N GLU A 64 -6.69 -43.17 -42.37
CA GLU A 64 -7.14 -42.05 -43.20
C GLU A 64 -7.65 -40.85 -42.37
N ASN A 65 -7.37 -40.79 -41.06
CA ASN A 65 -7.80 -39.74 -40.12
C ASN A 65 -9.33 -39.53 -40.02
N LYS A 66 -10.13 -40.53 -40.39
CA LYS A 66 -11.60 -40.51 -40.32
C LYS A 66 -12.11 -41.04 -38.97
N TYR A 67 -11.74 -40.35 -37.89
CA TYR A 67 -11.97 -40.81 -36.52
C TYR A 67 -13.45 -40.82 -36.10
N GLU A 68 -14.24 -39.86 -36.59
CA GLU A 68 -15.69 -39.78 -36.31
C GLU A 68 -16.45 -40.94 -36.95
N GLU A 69 -16.22 -41.20 -38.24
CA GLU A 69 -16.81 -42.33 -38.97
C GLU A 69 -16.47 -43.68 -38.32
N ALA A 70 -15.25 -43.80 -37.77
CA ALA A 70 -14.81 -44.99 -37.05
C ALA A 70 -15.48 -45.16 -35.68
N ALA A 71 -15.71 -44.06 -34.95
CA ALA A 71 -16.40 -44.08 -33.66
C ALA A 71 -17.89 -44.44 -33.81
N ASP A 72 -18.58 -43.85 -34.78
CA ASP A 72 -19.99 -44.16 -35.07
C ASP A 72 -20.15 -45.60 -35.56
N PHE A 73 -19.22 -46.08 -36.39
CA PHE A 73 -19.22 -47.47 -36.83
C PHE A 73 -19.11 -48.46 -35.67
N LEU A 74 -18.32 -48.16 -34.64
CA LEU A 74 -18.16 -49.02 -33.47
C LEU A 74 -19.40 -49.06 -32.58
N LYS A 75 -20.13 -47.95 -32.44
CA LYS A 75 -21.44 -47.94 -31.76
C LYS A 75 -22.46 -48.85 -32.44
N THR A 76 -22.41 -48.96 -33.77
CA THR A 76 -23.32 -49.87 -34.51
C THR A 76 -23.00 -51.37 -34.35
N LEU A 77 -21.88 -51.72 -33.71
CA LEU A 77 -21.43 -53.10 -33.52
C LEU A 77 -21.65 -53.63 -32.09
N GLU A 78 -22.23 -52.83 -31.18
CA GLU A 78 -22.55 -53.23 -29.81
C GLU A 78 -23.49 -54.46 -29.80
N GLY A 79 -22.97 -55.62 -29.40
CA GLY A 79 -23.71 -56.89 -29.30
C GLY A 79 -23.05 -58.11 -29.97
N LYS A 80 -21.96 -57.95 -30.75
CA LYS A 80 -21.22 -59.09 -31.34
C LYS A 80 -19.89 -59.32 -30.60
N SER A 81 -19.88 -60.33 -29.74
CA SER A 81 -18.87 -60.56 -28.68
C SER A 81 -17.48 -61.03 -29.14
N GLU A 82 -17.23 -61.27 -30.43
CA GLU A 82 -15.95 -61.85 -30.91
C GLU A 82 -14.99 -60.84 -31.58
N ILE A 83 -15.14 -59.55 -31.29
CA ILE A 83 -14.53 -58.46 -32.05
C ILE A 83 -13.27 -57.88 -31.35
N PHE A 84 -12.13 -58.17 -31.98
CA PHE A 84 -10.88 -57.38 -32.13
C PHE A 84 -9.84 -57.25 -31.02
N GLN A 85 -8.63 -56.89 -31.46
CA GLN A 85 -7.52 -56.41 -30.64
C GLN A 85 -7.94 -55.13 -29.89
N LYS A 86 -8.68 -55.31 -28.79
CA LYS A 86 -9.53 -54.30 -28.10
C LYS A 86 -8.80 -53.02 -27.68
N ASN A 87 -7.53 -53.10 -27.27
CA ASN A 87 -6.87 -51.97 -26.60
C ASN A 87 -6.24 -50.96 -27.58
N ARG A 88 -5.59 -51.42 -28.66
CA ARG A 88 -4.88 -50.52 -29.61
C ARG A 88 -5.82 -49.63 -30.43
N VAL A 89 -6.99 -50.15 -30.79
CA VAL A 89 -8.01 -49.42 -31.56
C VAL A 89 -8.64 -48.34 -30.68
N CYS A 90 -8.99 -48.68 -29.43
CA CYS A 90 -9.49 -47.72 -28.44
C CYS A 90 -8.48 -46.58 -28.20
N ASP A 91 -7.22 -46.91 -27.92
CA ASP A 91 -6.16 -45.91 -27.70
C ASP A 91 -5.95 -45.01 -28.94
N SER A 92 -6.00 -45.57 -30.14
CA SER A 92 -5.80 -44.81 -31.38
C SER A 92 -6.99 -43.91 -31.73
N LEU A 93 -8.22 -44.34 -31.41
CA LEU A 93 -9.44 -43.56 -31.61
C LEU A 93 -9.53 -42.40 -30.63
N VAL A 94 -9.36 -42.68 -29.33
CA VAL A 94 -9.41 -41.62 -28.30
C VAL A 94 -8.29 -40.62 -28.53
N ARG A 95 -7.07 -41.08 -28.87
CA ARG A 95 -5.96 -40.20 -29.25
C ARG A 95 -6.31 -39.36 -30.47
N GLY A 96 -6.81 -39.97 -31.55
CA GLY A 96 -7.19 -39.25 -32.77
C GLY A 96 -8.32 -38.23 -32.56
N LEU A 97 -9.32 -38.57 -31.77
CA LEU A 97 -10.43 -37.66 -31.44
C LEU A 97 -9.97 -36.47 -30.58
N CYS A 98 -9.06 -36.71 -29.64
CA CYS A 98 -8.53 -35.65 -28.79
C CYS A 98 -7.52 -34.76 -29.50
N THR A 99 -6.66 -35.31 -30.37
CA THR A 99 -5.57 -34.54 -31.00
C THR A 99 -5.94 -33.96 -32.37
N VAL A 100 -6.71 -34.68 -33.20
CA VAL A 100 -7.00 -34.28 -34.58
C VAL A 100 -8.37 -33.61 -34.70
N SER A 101 -9.42 -34.16 -34.09
CA SER A 101 -10.77 -33.56 -34.14
C SER A 101 -11.06 -32.58 -33.00
N LYS A 102 -10.15 -32.44 -32.01
CA LYS A 102 -10.28 -31.57 -30.82
C LYS A 102 -11.55 -31.80 -30.00
N ASP A 103 -12.16 -32.98 -30.09
CA ASP A 103 -13.42 -33.31 -29.39
C ASP A 103 -13.16 -34.29 -28.23
N SER A 104 -12.65 -33.74 -27.13
CA SER A 104 -12.30 -34.51 -25.92
C SER A 104 -13.52 -35.04 -25.16
N GLU A 105 -14.70 -34.43 -25.30
CA GLU A 105 -15.95 -34.89 -24.67
C GLU A 105 -16.46 -36.18 -25.34
N ARG A 106 -16.45 -36.24 -26.67
CA ARG A 106 -16.73 -37.49 -27.39
C ARG A 106 -15.68 -38.56 -27.09
N GLY A 107 -14.41 -38.18 -26.95
CA GLY A 107 -13.35 -39.08 -26.51
C GLY A 107 -13.62 -39.71 -25.13
N LEU A 108 -14.13 -38.92 -24.17
CA LEU A 108 -14.51 -39.39 -22.84
C LEU A 108 -15.76 -40.29 -22.86
N SER A 109 -16.78 -39.94 -23.63
CA SER A 109 -17.98 -40.78 -23.82
C SER A 109 -17.59 -42.15 -24.37
N LEU A 110 -16.76 -42.18 -25.41
CA LEU A 110 -16.31 -43.40 -26.06
C LEU A 110 -15.48 -44.26 -25.09
N LEU A 111 -14.63 -43.65 -24.26
CA LEU A 111 -13.90 -44.36 -23.21
C LEU A 111 -14.84 -44.99 -22.19
N LYS A 112 -15.86 -44.27 -21.71
CA LYS A 112 -16.87 -44.80 -20.79
C LYS A 112 -17.68 -45.95 -21.41
N ASP A 113 -18.01 -45.85 -22.71
CA ASP A 113 -18.69 -46.91 -23.46
C ASP A 113 -17.80 -48.16 -23.59
N PHE A 114 -16.51 -47.99 -23.89
CA PHE A 114 -15.55 -49.11 -23.96
C PHE A 114 -15.32 -49.80 -22.61
N LEU A 115 -15.36 -49.08 -21.50
CA LEU A 115 -15.19 -49.63 -20.16
C LEU A 115 -16.39 -50.51 -19.72
N ARG A 116 -17.57 -50.34 -20.35
CA ARG A 116 -18.74 -51.21 -20.12
C ARG A 116 -18.62 -52.57 -20.80
N ILE A 117 -17.70 -52.72 -21.75
CA ILE A 117 -17.48 -53.96 -22.51
C ILE A 117 -16.44 -54.83 -21.79
N ASP A 118 -16.83 -56.04 -21.36
CA ASP A 118 -15.91 -56.96 -20.67
C ASP A 118 -14.66 -57.29 -21.53
N GLY A 119 -13.49 -57.12 -20.89
CA GLY A 119 -12.18 -57.43 -21.45
C GLY A 119 -11.44 -56.30 -22.20
N VAL A 120 -11.98 -55.07 -22.25
CA VAL A 120 -11.24 -53.88 -22.74
C VAL A 120 -10.50 -53.23 -21.57
N ARG A 121 -9.18 -53.08 -21.67
CA ARG A 121 -8.37 -52.28 -20.72
C ARG A 121 -7.67 -51.17 -21.49
N PRO A 122 -8.22 -49.95 -21.52
CA PRO A 122 -7.58 -48.82 -22.17
C PRO A 122 -6.19 -48.57 -21.58
N SER A 123 -5.22 -48.11 -22.37
CA SER A 123 -3.89 -47.84 -21.83
C SER A 123 -3.92 -46.68 -20.84
N SER A 124 -3.02 -46.71 -19.84
CA SER A 124 -2.77 -45.57 -18.95
C SER A 124 -2.51 -44.27 -19.73
N SER A 125 -1.82 -44.37 -20.88
CA SER A 125 -1.53 -43.22 -21.76
C SER A 125 -2.79 -42.51 -22.29
N THR A 126 -3.90 -43.23 -22.46
CA THR A 126 -5.17 -42.68 -22.95
C THR A 126 -5.87 -41.88 -21.87
N PHE A 127 -5.82 -42.34 -20.61
CA PHE A 127 -6.29 -41.59 -19.45
C PHE A 127 -5.44 -40.33 -19.23
N CYS A 128 -4.10 -40.44 -19.26
CA CYS A 128 -3.19 -39.29 -19.13
C CYS A 128 -3.44 -38.21 -20.18
N LEU A 129 -3.72 -38.62 -21.43
CA LEU A 129 -4.00 -37.69 -22.54
C LEU A 129 -5.32 -36.94 -22.33
N LEU A 130 -6.39 -37.64 -21.92
CA LEU A 130 -7.68 -37.00 -21.61
C LEU A 130 -7.57 -36.07 -20.40
N ILE A 131 -6.90 -36.50 -19.33
CA ILE A 131 -6.65 -35.66 -18.14
C ILE A 131 -5.91 -34.39 -18.54
N CYS A 132 -4.87 -34.49 -19.38
CA CYS A 132 -4.14 -33.33 -19.89
C CYS A 132 -5.04 -32.40 -20.72
N CYS A 133 -5.88 -32.95 -21.60
CA CYS A 133 -6.80 -32.16 -22.43
C CYS A 133 -7.86 -31.43 -21.59
N PHE A 134 -8.52 -32.12 -20.66
CA PHE A 134 -9.52 -31.49 -19.79
C PHE A 134 -8.91 -30.51 -18.80
N SER A 135 -7.70 -30.79 -18.28
CA SER A 135 -6.95 -29.84 -17.44
C SER A 135 -6.59 -28.58 -18.22
N ARG A 136 -6.21 -28.70 -19.51
CA ARG A 136 -5.99 -27.54 -20.42
C ARG A 136 -7.25 -26.71 -20.65
N MET A 137 -8.41 -27.36 -20.72
CA MET A 137 -9.71 -26.72 -20.87
C MET A 137 -10.27 -26.16 -19.55
N GLY A 138 -9.64 -26.45 -18.40
CA GLY A 138 -10.11 -26.02 -17.07
C GLY A 138 -11.34 -26.77 -16.56
N LYS A 139 -11.73 -27.89 -17.19
CA LYS A 139 -12.88 -28.71 -16.77
C LYS A 139 -12.48 -29.73 -15.70
N MET A 140 -12.24 -29.28 -14.47
CA MET A 140 -11.72 -30.14 -13.41
C MET A 140 -12.71 -31.22 -12.94
N ASP A 141 -14.03 -31.00 -13.05
CA ASP A 141 -15.03 -32.01 -12.73
C ASP A 141 -14.86 -33.29 -13.57
N ARG A 142 -14.56 -33.13 -14.87
CA ARG A 142 -14.28 -34.24 -15.78
C ARG A 142 -12.94 -34.91 -15.51
N VAL A 143 -11.97 -34.16 -14.98
CA VAL A 143 -10.68 -34.71 -14.54
C VAL A 143 -10.88 -35.58 -13.31
N ILE A 144 -11.71 -35.16 -12.36
CA ILE A 144 -12.05 -35.95 -11.16
C ILE A 144 -12.79 -37.24 -11.57
N ASP A 145 -13.80 -37.16 -12.45
CA ASP A 145 -14.47 -38.35 -13.03
C ASP A 145 -13.44 -39.36 -13.59
N LEU A 146 -12.41 -38.88 -14.28
CA LEU A 146 -11.36 -39.71 -14.88
C LEU A 146 -10.41 -40.31 -13.83
N LEU A 147 -10.06 -39.55 -12.78
CA LEU A 147 -9.21 -40.03 -11.68
C LEU A 147 -9.93 -41.10 -10.84
N GLU A 148 -11.24 -40.95 -10.63
CA GLU A 148 -12.07 -41.98 -10.00
C GLU A 148 -12.12 -43.26 -10.84
N LEU A 149 -12.30 -43.12 -12.16
CA LEU A 149 -12.25 -44.27 -13.08
C LEU A 149 -10.89 -44.97 -13.10
N MET A 150 -9.77 -44.24 -12.97
CA MET A 150 -8.44 -44.84 -12.86
C MET A 150 -8.23 -45.61 -11.55
N SER A 151 -8.96 -45.20 -10.50
CA SER A 151 -8.89 -45.76 -9.14
C SER A 151 -9.83 -46.95 -8.91
N ASP A 152 -10.69 -47.26 -9.89
CA ASP A 152 -11.61 -48.40 -9.83
C ASP A 152 -10.84 -49.73 -9.66
N ASP A 153 -11.38 -50.61 -8.82
CA ASP A 153 -10.78 -51.89 -8.41
C ASP A 153 -10.46 -52.81 -9.59
N ARG A 154 -11.12 -52.60 -10.74
CA ARG A 154 -10.92 -53.35 -11.99
C ARG A 154 -9.67 -52.95 -12.79
N LEU A 155 -9.19 -51.70 -12.66
CA LEU A 155 -8.12 -51.12 -13.49
C LEU A 155 -6.82 -50.86 -12.73
N LYS A 156 -6.89 -50.27 -11.53
CA LYS A 156 -5.74 -49.94 -10.65
C LYS A 156 -4.53 -49.36 -11.39
N TYR A 157 -4.73 -48.24 -12.11
CA TYR A 157 -3.59 -47.54 -12.72
C TYR A 157 -2.89 -46.65 -11.69
N PRO A 158 -1.55 -46.72 -11.56
CA PRO A 158 -0.82 -45.85 -10.64
C PRO A 158 -0.86 -44.40 -11.12
N PHE A 159 -1.02 -43.47 -10.17
CA PHE A 159 -0.81 -42.05 -10.44
C PHE A 159 0.67 -41.82 -10.71
N ASP A 160 0.99 -41.31 -11.90
CA ASP A 160 2.35 -40.91 -12.24
C ASP A 160 2.56 -39.39 -12.11
N ASN A 161 3.81 -38.95 -12.17
CA ASN A 161 4.16 -37.53 -12.07
C ASN A 161 3.52 -36.68 -13.19
N TYR A 162 3.19 -37.28 -14.33
CA TYR A 162 2.59 -36.59 -15.47
C TYR A 162 1.12 -36.25 -15.21
N VAL A 163 0.35 -37.19 -14.65
CA VAL A 163 -1.02 -36.95 -14.18
C VAL A 163 -1.00 -35.92 -13.05
N CYS A 164 -0.10 -36.10 -12.08
CA CYS A 164 -0.01 -35.19 -10.92
C CYS A 164 0.27 -33.73 -11.35
N SER A 165 1.29 -33.50 -12.19
CA SER A 165 1.60 -32.16 -12.71
C SER A 165 0.49 -31.56 -13.57
N SER A 166 -0.19 -32.37 -14.39
CA SER A 166 -1.33 -31.92 -15.22
C SER A 166 -2.52 -31.47 -14.37
N VAL A 167 -2.85 -32.22 -13.32
CA VAL A 167 -3.94 -31.92 -12.39
C VAL A 167 -3.63 -30.67 -11.56
N ILE A 168 -2.42 -30.57 -11.00
CA ILE A 168 -1.95 -29.36 -10.27
C ILE A 168 -2.06 -28.14 -11.19
N SER A 169 -1.56 -28.23 -12.43
CA SER A 169 -1.66 -27.13 -13.41
C SER A 169 -3.11 -26.78 -13.75
N GLY A 170 -4.00 -27.77 -13.82
CA GLY A 170 -5.44 -27.59 -14.01
C GLY A 170 -6.10 -26.80 -12.87
N PHE A 171 -5.89 -27.21 -11.62
CA PHE A 171 -6.40 -26.53 -10.42
C PHE A 171 -5.84 -25.10 -10.30
N VAL A 172 -4.55 -24.92 -10.55
CA VAL A 172 -3.93 -23.60 -10.59
C VAL A 172 -4.57 -22.72 -11.67
N ARG A 173 -4.99 -23.27 -12.82
CA ARG A 173 -5.59 -22.49 -13.90
C ARG A 173 -7.00 -21.99 -13.57
N ILE A 174 -7.81 -22.79 -12.87
CA ILE A 174 -9.16 -22.38 -12.45
C ILE A 174 -9.16 -21.40 -11.27
N GLY A 175 -8.00 -21.17 -10.65
CA GLY A 175 -7.85 -20.22 -9.55
C GLY A 175 -7.95 -20.82 -8.16
N GLU A 176 -7.91 -22.15 -8.04
CA GLU A 176 -8.01 -22.91 -6.78
C GLU A 176 -6.68 -23.61 -6.43
N PRO A 177 -5.61 -22.87 -6.11
CA PRO A 177 -4.30 -23.44 -5.80
C PRO A 177 -4.26 -24.26 -4.50
N GLU A 178 -5.18 -24.03 -3.56
CA GLU A 178 -5.32 -24.77 -2.30
C GLU A 178 -5.63 -26.25 -2.58
N LEU A 179 -6.57 -26.50 -3.49
CA LEU A 179 -6.94 -27.85 -3.94
C LEU A 179 -5.78 -28.52 -4.67
N ALA A 180 -4.98 -27.74 -5.41
CA ALA A 180 -3.78 -28.25 -6.10
C ALA A 180 -2.73 -28.77 -5.11
N VAL A 181 -2.46 -28.01 -4.03
CA VAL A 181 -1.52 -28.40 -2.97
C VAL A 181 -2.07 -29.58 -2.16
N GLY A 182 -3.36 -29.55 -1.79
CA GLY A 182 -4.00 -30.65 -1.06
C GLY A 182 -3.97 -31.96 -1.85
N PHE A 183 -4.19 -31.91 -3.16
CA PHE A 183 -4.06 -33.06 -4.04
C PHE A 183 -2.63 -33.63 -4.03
N TYR A 184 -1.61 -32.78 -4.12
CA TYR A 184 -0.21 -33.19 -4.05
C TYR A 184 0.15 -33.84 -2.71
N GLU A 185 -0.22 -33.21 -1.59
CA GLU A 185 0.05 -33.76 -0.24
C GLU A 185 -0.60 -35.13 -0.04
N THR A 186 -1.79 -35.33 -0.60
CA THR A 186 -2.52 -36.62 -0.57
C THR A 186 -1.81 -37.66 -1.42
N ALA A 187 -1.37 -37.28 -2.62
CA ALA A 187 -0.66 -38.16 -3.55
C ALA A 187 0.71 -38.61 -3.01
N VAL A 188 1.41 -37.75 -2.26
CA VAL A 188 2.66 -38.09 -1.56
C VAL A 188 2.41 -39.02 -0.37
N LYS A 189 1.36 -38.77 0.44
CA LYS A 189 0.98 -39.62 1.59
C LYS A 189 0.64 -41.06 1.18
N LEU A 190 0.08 -41.24 -0.02
CA LEU A 190 -0.21 -42.55 -0.60
C LEU A 190 1.04 -43.28 -1.12
N GLY A 191 2.24 -42.73 -0.92
CA GLY A 191 3.53 -43.38 -1.21
C GLY A 191 3.81 -43.65 -2.68
N SER A 192 3.04 -43.05 -3.59
CA SER A 192 2.99 -43.43 -5.01
C SER A 192 3.92 -42.63 -5.92
N LEU A 193 4.53 -41.54 -5.44
CA LEU A 193 5.17 -40.53 -6.29
C LEU A 193 6.49 -40.04 -5.70
N MET A 194 7.55 -40.08 -6.53
CA MET A 194 8.78 -39.32 -6.33
C MET A 194 8.72 -38.06 -7.21
N PRO A 195 8.55 -36.85 -6.63
CA PRO A 195 8.40 -35.62 -7.41
C PRO A 195 9.60 -35.39 -8.33
N ASN A 196 9.33 -35.09 -9.60
CA ASN A 196 10.35 -34.66 -10.56
C ASN A 196 10.29 -33.13 -10.76
N THR A 197 11.25 -32.57 -11.51
CA THR A 197 11.35 -31.13 -11.78
C THR A 197 10.06 -30.51 -12.31
N VAL A 198 9.28 -31.25 -13.11
CA VAL A 198 7.99 -30.79 -13.67
C VAL A 198 6.90 -30.69 -12.59
N THR A 199 6.79 -31.71 -11.72
CA THR A 199 5.87 -31.67 -10.57
C THR A 199 6.22 -30.53 -9.62
N CYS A 200 7.51 -30.34 -9.32
CA CYS A 200 7.98 -29.23 -8.48
C CYS A 200 7.70 -27.86 -9.12
N THR A 201 7.84 -27.71 -10.44
CA THR A 201 7.51 -26.46 -11.15
C THR A 201 6.02 -26.13 -11.06
N ALA A 202 5.15 -27.13 -11.23
CA ALA A 202 3.70 -26.96 -11.08
C ALA A 202 3.32 -26.57 -9.64
N LEU A 203 3.96 -27.19 -8.66
CA LEU A 203 3.75 -26.92 -7.23
C LEU A 203 4.28 -25.54 -6.82
N LEU A 204 5.44 -25.13 -7.34
CA LEU A 204 5.99 -23.78 -7.16
C LEU A 204 4.98 -22.74 -7.63
N THR A 205 4.38 -22.94 -8.81
CA THR A 205 3.39 -22.03 -9.36
C THR A 205 2.14 -21.93 -8.46
N ALA A 206 1.72 -23.04 -7.84
CA ALA A 206 0.62 -23.05 -6.87
C ALA A 206 0.99 -22.29 -5.58
N HIS A 207 2.18 -22.53 -5.01
CA HIS A 207 2.63 -21.85 -3.80
C HIS A 207 2.89 -20.36 -4.01
N CYS A 208 3.37 -19.94 -5.20
CA CYS A 208 3.49 -18.52 -5.54
C CYS A 208 2.13 -17.81 -5.53
N LYS A 209 1.05 -18.45 -6.02
CA LYS A 209 -0.31 -17.87 -5.94
C LYS A 209 -0.85 -17.77 -4.51
N LEU A 210 -0.47 -18.72 -3.66
CA LEU A 210 -0.86 -18.75 -2.25
C LEU A 210 -0.03 -17.79 -1.36
N ARG A 211 1.00 -17.13 -1.92
CA ARG A 211 1.95 -16.26 -1.19
C ARG A 211 2.71 -16.95 -0.04
N ASN A 212 2.88 -18.27 -0.13
CA ASN A 212 3.56 -19.05 0.91
C ASN A 212 5.07 -19.11 0.64
N VAL A 213 5.79 -18.03 0.98
CA VAL A 213 7.25 -17.90 0.75
C VAL A 213 8.06 -18.98 1.47
N ASP A 214 7.64 -19.37 2.68
CA ASP A 214 8.33 -20.40 3.47
C ASP A 214 8.27 -21.77 2.77
N LYS A 215 7.07 -22.17 2.31
CA LYS A 215 6.89 -23.44 1.58
C LYS A 215 7.63 -23.46 0.23
N VAL A 216 7.79 -22.32 -0.43
CA VAL A 216 8.63 -22.21 -1.64
C VAL A 216 10.09 -22.48 -1.28
N SER A 217 10.58 -21.91 -0.18
CA SER A 217 11.95 -22.12 0.31
C SER A 217 12.19 -23.58 0.70
N ASP A 218 11.21 -24.21 1.36
CA ASP A 218 11.26 -25.63 1.71
C ASP A 218 11.32 -26.53 0.46
N LEU A 219 10.53 -26.20 -0.58
CA LEU A 219 10.52 -26.94 -1.84
C LEU A 219 11.88 -26.85 -2.55
N ILE A 220 12.54 -25.70 -2.50
CA ILE A 220 13.87 -25.48 -3.09
C ILE A 220 14.93 -26.27 -2.33
N ALA A 221 14.94 -26.17 -0.99
CA ALA A 221 15.85 -26.95 -0.16
C ALA A 221 15.66 -28.46 -0.39
N TRP A 222 14.40 -28.90 -0.55
CA TRP A 222 14.10 -30.27 -0.91
C TRP A 222 14.66 -30.64 -2.29
N MET A 223 14.51 -29.81 -3.32
CA MET A 223 15.07 -30.08 -4.66
C MET A 223 16.59 -30.15 -4.66
N GLU A 224 17.27 -29.27 -3.91
CA GLU A 224 18.74 -29.27 -3.78
C GLU A 224 19.24 -30.52 -3.04
N ASN A 225 18.58 -30.92 -1.96
CA ASN A 225 18.90 -32.14 -1.21
C ASN A 225 18.68 -33.43 -2.04
N ASN A 226 17.75 -33.39 -3.00
CA ASN A 226 17.48 -34.50 -3.93
C ASN A 226 18.27 -34.40 -5.24
N MET A 227 19.22 -33.46 -5.36
CA MET A 227 20.06 -33.27 -6.56
C MET A 227 19.28 -33.04 -7.86
N LEU A 228 18.10 -32.42 -7.77
CA LEU A 228 17.31 -32.06 -8.95
C LEU A 228 17.86 -30.77 -9.58
N ALA A 229 18.20 -30.82 -10.86
CA ALA A 229 18.64 -29.64 -11.59
C ALA A 229 17.48 -28.66 -11.82
N PHE A 230 17.71 -27.38 -11.51
CA PHE A 230 16.81 -26.31 -11.87
C PHE A 230 16.96 -26.00 -13.36
N ASP A 231 15.89 -26.22 -14.13
CA ASP A 231 15.87 -25.90 -15.55
C ASP A 231 15.39 -24.45 -15.80
N VAL A 232 15.48 -24.02 -17.06
CA VAL A 232 15.04 -22.70 -17.52
C VAL A 232 13.55 -22.47 -17.16
N VAL A 233 12.75 -23.53 -17.22
CA VAL A 233 11.30 -23.49 -17.00
C VAL A 233 10.98 -23.24 -15.53
N PHE A 234 11.71 -23.88 -14.61
CA PHE A 234 11.58 -23.68 -13.17
C PHE A 234 11.88 -22.23 -12.79
N TYR A 235 13.05 -21.70 -13.20
CA TYR A 235 13.41 -20.31 -12.93
C TYR A 235 12.43 -19.31 -13.58
N SER A 236 11.98 -19.58 -14.80
CA SER A 236 11.02 -18.71 -15.49
C SER A 236 9.68 -18.64 -14.76
N ASN A 237 9.15 -19.77 -14.28
CA ASN A 237 7.91 -19.79 -13.51
C ASN A 237 8.09 -19.16 -12.12
N TRP A 238 9.25 -19.34 -11.48
CA TRP A 238 9.56 -18.69 -10.22
C TRP A 238 9.58 -17.17 -10.35
N ILE A 239 10.33 -16.66 -11.33
CA ILE A 239 10.44 -15.24 -11.64
C ILE A 239 9.06 -14.68 -11.98
N TYR A 240 8.28 -15.38 -12.81
CA TYR A 240 6.91 -14.98 -13.14
C TYR A 240 6.00 -14.90 -11.90
N GLY A 241 6.09 -15.87 -11.00
CA GLY A 241 5.36 -15.89 -9.73
C GLY A 241 5.72 -14.69 -8.84
N CYS A 242 7.01 -14.41 -8.64
CA CYS A 242 7.47 -13.25 -7.88
C CYS A 242 7.01 -11.93 -8.49
N LEU A 243 7.08 -11.79 -9.82
CA LEU A 243 6.68 -10.57 -10.54
C LEU A 243 5.17 -10.31 -10.44
N ARG A 244 4.33 -11.36 -10.44
CA ARG A 244 2.88 -11.21 -10.25
C ARG A 244 2.50 -10.66 -8.88
N GLU A 245 3.25 -11.03 -7.84
CA GLU A 245 3.01 -10.56 -6.48
C GLU A 245 3.69 -9.23 -6.17
N GLY A 246 4.38 -8.62 -7.14
CA GLY A 246 5.09 -7.34 -6.98
C GLY A 246 6.45 -7.46 -6.29
N LEU A 247 6.98 -8.67 -6.09
CA LEU A 247 8.29 -8.94 -5.47
C LEU A 247 9.43 -8.88 -6.49
N ILE A 248 9.70 -7.68 -6.99
CA ILE A 248 10.61 -7.47 -8.13
C ILE A 248 12.08 -7.66 -7.74
N CYS A 249 12.45 -7.26 -6.52
CA CYS A 249 13.81 -7.46 -6.01
C CYS A 249 14.16 -8.95 -5.94
N GLU A 250 13.22 -9.77 -5.48
CA GLU A 250 13.40 -11.21 -5.43
C GLU A 250 13.46 -11.82 -6.84
N ALA A 251 12.54 -11.44 -7.72
CA ALA A 251 12.58 -11.86 -9.13
C ALA A 251 13.94 -11.56 -9.80
N PHE A 252 14.51 -10.39 -9.53
CA PHE A 252 15.82 -10.00 -10.07
C PHE A 252 16.99 -10.76 -9.42
N GLN A 253 16.88 -11.11 -8.14
CA GLN A 253 17.84 -11.97 -7.47
C GLN A 253 17.83 -13.38 -8.07
N ARG A 254 16.65 -13.95 -8.33
CA ARG A 254 16.52 -15.28 -8.97
C ARG A 254 17.03 -15.27 -10.40
N PHE A 255 16.82 -14.19 -11.14
CA PHE A 255 17.43 -14.01 -12.45
C PHE A 255 18.97 -14.03 -12.38
N ARG A 256 19.59 -13.32 -11.42
CA ARG A 256 21.06 -13.37 -11.25
C ARG A 256 21.54 -14.77 -10.92
N GLU A 257 20.84 -15.45 -10.02
CA GLU A 257 21.14 -16.83 -9.64
C GLU A 257 21.09 -17.78 -10.86
N MET A 258 20.08 -17.63 -11.72
CA MET A 258 19.97 -18.39 -12.97
C MET A 258 21.17 -18.15 -13.91
N VAL A 259 21.65 -16.91 -14.01
CA VAL A 259 22.84 -16.55 -14.80
C VAL A 259 24.13 -17.09 -14.17
N ASP A 260 24.28 -17.00 -12.86
CA ASP A 260 25.45 -17.49 -12.12
C ASP A 260 25.58 -19.01 -12.23
N ARG A 261 24.45 -19.73 -12.24
CA ARG A 261 24.37 -21.18 -12.49
C ARG A 261 24.51 -21.56 -13.98
N ARG A 262 24.79 -20.58 -14.87
CA ARG A 262 24.99 -20.76 -16.32
C ARG A 262 23.82 -21.39 -17.07
N VAL A 263 22.60 -21.13 -16.63
CA VAL A 263 21.38 -21.56 -17.32
C VAL A 263 21.09 -20.58 -18.46
N GLU A 264 21.08 -21.05 -19.71
CA GLU A 264 20.83 -20.20 -20.89
C GLU A 264 19.37 -19.72 -20.93
N LEU A 265 19.17 -18.42 -21.10
CA LEU A 265 17.83 -17.85 -21.20
C LEU A 265 17.22 -18.10 -22.57
N ASP A 266 15.93 -18.45 -22.59
CA ASP A 266 15.15 -18.56 -23.82
C ASP A 266 14.29 -17.30 -24.07
N ASN A 267 13.56 -17.32 -25.20
CA ASN A 267 12.66 -16.23 -25.58
C ASN A 267 11.56 -15.97 -24.52
N ILE A 268 11.15 -17.01 -23.80
CA ILE A 268 10.07 -16.95 -22.81
C ILE A 268 10.59 -16.30 -21.52
N SER A 269 11.76 -16.70 -21.03
CA SER A 269 12.43 -16.12 -19.86
C SER A 269 12.65 -14.61 -20.03
N TYR A 270 13.16 -14.20 -21.19
CA TYR A 270 13.35 -12.78 -21.50
C TYR A 270 12.01 -12.04 -21.57
N THR A 271 10.99 -12.64 -22.19
CA THR A 271 9.65 -12.01 -22.28
C THR A 271 8.99 -11.87 -20.91
N ILE A 272 9.13 -12.83 -20.00
CA ILE A 272 8.62 -12.77 -18.62
C ILE A 272 9.26 -11.61 -17.86
N LEU A 273 10.60 -11.46 -17.95
CA LEU A 273 11.32 -10.36 -17.32
C LEU A 273 10.86 -9.02 -17.88
N ILE A 274 10.81 -8.90 -19.21
CA ILE A 274 10.38 -7.68 -19.90
C ILE A 274 8.94 -7.32 -19.49
N ASP A 275 8.01 -8.28 -19.47
CA ASP A 275 6.62 -8.06 -19.06
C ASP A 275 6.49 -7.64 -17.60
N GLY A 276 7.19 -8.32 -16.67
CA GLY A 276 7.15 -7.96 -15.26
C GLY A 276 7.70 -6.56 -14.98
N PHE A 277 8.90 -6.25 -15.51
CA PHE A 277 9.49 -4.91 -15.35
C PHE A 277 8.66 -3.83 -16.06
N SER A 278 8.02 -4.15 -17.20
CA SER A 278 7.12 -3.23 -17.88
C SER A 278 5.83 -2.97 -17.08
N LYS A 279 5.27 -4.00 -16.42
CA LYS A 279 4.07 -3.87 -15.60
C LYS A 279 4.29 -3.05 -14.34
N ASP A 280 5.48 -3.14 -13.76
CA ASP A 280 5.96 -2.29 -12.65
C ASP A 280 6.20 -0.83 -13.05
N GLY A 281 6.49 -0.59 -14.34
CA GLY A 281 6.81 0.75 -14.86
C GLY A 281 8.32 1.02 -14.96
N ASN A 282 9.17 0.04 -14.64
CA ASN A 282 10.63 0.11 -14.84
C ASN A 282 11.02 -0.20 -16.29
N VAL A 283 10.56 0.66 -17.21
CA VAL A 283 10.75 0.51 -18.65
C VAL A 283 12.22 0.53 -19.07
N GLU A 284 13.09 1.24 -18.35
CA GLU A 284 14.53 1.28 -18.64
C GLU A 284 15.14 -0.11 -18.54
N LYS A 285 14.87 -0.85 -17.45
CA LYS A 285 15.35 -2.23 -17.30
C LYS A 285 14.73 -3.16 -18.34
N ALA A 286 13.43 -3.01 -18.62
CA ALA A 286 12.77 -3.81 -19.65
C ALA A 286 13.40 -3.61 -21.04
N THR A 287 13.75 -2.38 -21.42
CA THR A 287 14.48 -2.11 -22.67
C THR A 287 15.91 -2.65 -22.66
N GLY A 288 16.60 -2.61 -21.51
CA GLY A 288 17.91 -3.25 -21.33
C GLY A 288 17.85 -4.76 -21.58
N PHE A 289 16.80 -5.42 -21.09
CA PHE A 289 16.57 -6.85 -21.36
C PHE A 289 16.25 -7.13 -22.83
N LEU A 290 15.50 -6.27 -23.52
CA LEU A 290 15.26 -6.39 -24.96
C LEU A 290 16.58 -6.29 -25.76
N TYR A 291 17.46 -5.36 -25.38
CA TYR A 291 18.77 -5.22 -26.02
C TYR A 291 19.63 -6.48 -25.79
N LYS A 292 19.64 -7.01 -24.56
CA LYS A 292 20.36 -8.24 -24.23
C LYS A 292 19.83 -9.44 -24.99
N MET A 293 18.51 -9.61 -25.05
CA MET A 293 17.83 -10.66 -25.82
C MET A 293 18.28 -10.66 -27.30
N ARG A 294 18.37 -9.49 -27.93
CA ARG A 294 18.89 -9.37 -29.31
C ARG A 294 20.38 -9.66 -29.42
N LYS A 295 21.19 -9.21 -28.45
CA LYS A 295 22.63 -9.48 -28.41
C LYS A 295 22.92 -10.98 -28.28
N ASP A 296 22.08 -11.70 -27.55
CA ASP A 296 22.15 -13.14 -27.38
C ASP A 296 21.59 -13.91 -28.60
N GLY A 297 21.22 -13.20 -29.68
CA GLY A 297 20.76 -13.79 -30.94
C GLY A 297 19.28 -14.18 -30.97
N LEU A 298 18.51 -13.86 -29.93
CA LEU A 298 17.09 -14.18 -29.84
C LEU A 298 16.22 -13.10 -30.51
N GLN A 299 15.17 -13.52 -31.20
CA GLN A 299 14.24 -12.63 -31.91
C GLN A 299 13.01 -12.31 -31.03
N PRO A 300 12.81 -11.04 -30.65
CA PRO A 300 11.61 -10.62 -29.93
C PRO A 300 10.35 -10.85 -30.76
N ASN A 301 9.29 -11.32 -30.11
CA ASN A 301 7.99 -11.58 -30.74
C ASN A 301 6.99 -10.45 -30.41
N LEU A 302 5.77 -10.57 -30.93
CA LEU A 302 4.69 -9.60 -30.68
C LEU A 302 4.47 -9.38 -29.17
N VAL A 303 4.46 -10.45 -28.37
CA VAL A 303 4.24 -10.39 -26.91
C VAL A 303 5.33 -9.57 -26.21
N THR A 304 6.59 -9.70 -26.63
CA THR A 304 7.70 -8.93 -26.07
C THR A 304 7.53 -7.43 -26.32
N TYR A 305 7.12 -7.05 -27.54
CA TYR A 305 6.92 -5.64 -27.89
C TYR A 305 5.64 -5.06 -27.26
N THR A 306 4.54 -5.81 -27.20
CA THR A 306 3.30 -5.35 -26.55
C THR A 306 3.49 -5.14 -25.06
N ALA A 307 4.27 -6.00 -24.38
CA ALA A 307 4.66 -5.82 -22.99
C ALA A 307 5.40 -4.48 -22.77
N LEU A 308 6.38 -4.16 -23.62
CA LEU A 308 7.10 -2.89 -23.57
C LEU A 308 6.18 -1.70 -23.85
N MET A 309 5.35 -1.78 -24.89
CA MET A 309 4.37 -0.75 -25.21
C MET A 309 3.44 -0.46 -24.02
N LEU A 310 2.98 -1.50 -23.32
CA LEU A 310 2.17 -1.36 -22.11
C LEU A 310 2.93 -0.62 -21.00
N GLY A 311 4.21 -0.97 -20.78
CA GLY A 311 5.06 -0.29 -19.80
C GLY A 311 5.27 1.18 -20.12
N PHE A 312 5.56 1.52 -21.38
CA PHE A 312 5.71 2.90 -21.84
C PHE A 312 4.41 3.70 -21.69
N CYS A 313 3.27 3.11 -22.07
CA CYS A 313 1.95 3.72 -21.87
C CYS A 313 1.66 3.96 -20.37
N LYS A 314 2.03 3.03 -19.48
CA LYS A 314 1.86 3.19 -18.02
C LYS A 314 2.70 4.33 -17.45
N LYS A 315 3.92 4.52 -17.94
CA LYS A 315 4.83 5.60 -17.53
C LYS A 315 4.47 6.97 -18.15
N GLY A 316 3.44 7.03 -19.00
CA GLY A 316 3.03 8.24 -19.72
C GLY A 316 3.91 8.59 -20.92
N LYS A 317 4.84 7.70 -21.31
CA LYS A 317 5.79 7.86 -22.41
C LYS A 317 5.20 7.31 -23.72
N LEU A 318 4.18 8.00 -24.23
CA LEU A 318 3.41 7.51 -25.38
C LEU A 318 4.19 7.57 -26.70
N ASP A 319 5.07 8.56 -26.88
CA ASP A 319 5.83 8.71 -28.11
C ASP A 319 6.76 7.49 -28.32
N GLU A 320 7.39 7.01 -27.25
CA GLU A 320 8.19 5.77 -27.27
C GLU A 320 7.32 4.52 -27.53
N ALA A 321 6.08 4.47 -27.03
CA ALA A 321 5.16 3.39 -27.35
C ALA A 321 4.78 3.37 -28.85
N PHE A 322 4.57 4.54 -29.47
CA PHE A 322 4.33 4.65 -30.91
C PHE A 322 5.58 4.32 -31.74
N LEU A 323 6.78 4.64 -31.25
CA LEU A 323 8.02 4.19 -31.88
C LEU A 323 8.08 2.66 -31.94
N ILE A 324 7.78 1.97 -30.84
CA ILE A 324 7.74 0.49 -30.83
C ILE A 324 6.65 -0.03 -31.78
N PHE A 325 5.48 0.60 -31.81
CA PHE A 325 4.41 0.24 -32.75
C PHE A 325 4.84 0.40 -34.22
N SER A 326 5.58 1.48 -34.53
CA SER A 326 6.15 1.67 -35.87
C SER A 326 7.21 0.61 -36.20
N MET A 327 7.98 0.16 -35.21
CA MET A 327 8.95 -0.92 -35.37
C MET A 327 8.27 -2.25 -35.65
N LEU A 328 7.15 -2.57 -34.98
CA LEU A 328 6.34 -3.76 -35.28
C LEU A 328 5.93 -3.78 -36.76
N LYS A 329 5.42 -2.65 -37.27
CA LYS A 329 5.05 -2.49 -38.69
C LYS A 329 6.25 -2.69 -39.62
N LYS A 330 7.41 -2.10 -39.30
CA LYS A 330 8.65 -2.24 -40.11
C LYS A 330 9.19 -3.66 -40.13
N LEU A 331 9.03 -4.40 -39.03
CA LEU A 331 9.46 -5.79 -38.91
C LEU A 331 8.47 -6.77 -39.55
N GLY A 332 7.34 -6.29 -40.09
CA GLY A 332 6.30 -7.13 -40.68
C GLY A 332 5.53 -7.98 -39.66
N ILE A 333 5.57 -7.62 -38.37
CA ILE A 333 4.80 -8.30 -37.33
C ILE A 333 3.39 -7.69 -37.31
N GLU A 334 2.38 -8.51 -37.61
CA GLU A 334 0.98 -8.08 -37.60
C GLU A 334 0.53 -7.77 -36.17
N ALA A 335 0.01 -6.56 -35.97
CA ALA A 335 -0.57 -6.14 -34.70
C ALA A 335 -1.95 -6.77 -34.52
N ASP A 336 -2.18 -7.36 -33.35
CA ASP A 336 -3.47 -7.93 -32.95
C ASP A 336 -4.36 -6.88 -32.26
N GLU A 337 -5.60 -7.26 -31.95
CA GLU A 337 -6.52 -6.43 -31.18
C GLU A 337 -5.88 -5.91 -29.88
N PHE A 338 -5.16 -6.77 -29.16
CA PHE A 338 -4.57 -6.43 -27.87
C PHE A 338 -3.52 -5.31 -27.99
N THR A 339 -2.75 -5.30 -29.08
CA THR A 339 -1.78 -4.25 -29.39
C THR A 339 -2.46 -2.89 -29.55
N TYR A 340 -3.57 -2.82 -30.30
CA TYR A 340 -4.35 -1.59 -30.44
C TYR A 340 -5.01 -1.19 -29.13
N ALA A 341 -5.56 -2.14 -28.37
CA ALA A 341 -6.18 -1.86 -27.07
C ALA A 341 -5.20 -1.23 -26.07
N ILE A 342 -3.92 -1.67 -26.05
CA ILE A 342 -2.87 -1.06 -25.22
C ILE A 342 -2.63 0.41 -25.62
N LEU A 343 -2.49 0.68 -26.92
CA LEU A 343 -2.27 2.04 -27.41
C LEU A 343 -3.47 2.93 -27.12
N ILE A 344 -4.69 2.46 -27.43
CA ILE A 344 -5.94 3.15 -27.13
C ILE A 344 -6.02 3.46 -25.64
N HIS A 345 -5.77 2.49 -24.76
CA HIS A 345 -5.74 2.71 -23.31
C HIS A 345 -4.71 3.77 -22.89
N GLY A 346 -3.50 3.71 -23.46
CA GLY A 346 -2.45 4.69 -23.19
C GLY A 346 -2.85 6.10 -23.63
N VAL A 347 -3.37 6.25 -24.84
CA VAL A 347 -3.82 7.53 -25.41
C VAL A 347 -5.04 8.08 -24.66
N CYS A 348 -5.98 7.23 -24.26
CA CYS A 348 -7.11 7.59 -23.39
C CYS A 348 -6.64 8.21 -22.06
N ARG A 349 -5.52 7.73 -21.49
CA ARG A 349 -4.95 8.33 -20.26
C ARG A 349 -4.33 9.70 -20.48
N ARG A 350 -3.79 9.96 -21.68
CA ARG A 350 -3.29 11.28 -22.09
C ARG A 350 -4.44 12.25 -22.43
N GLY A 351 -5.62 11.72 -22.78
CA GLY A 351 -6.81 12.50 -23.10
C GLY A 351 -6.90 12.93 -24.57
N ASP A 352 -6.06 12.38 -25.46
CA ASP A 352 -6.06 12.69 -26.90
C ASP A 352 -7.05 11.78 -27.65
N PHE A 353 -8.34 12.08 -27.56
CA PHE A 353 -9.38 11.23 -28.16
C PHE A 353 -9.44 11.29 -29.69
N ASP A 354 -8.92 12.35 -30.31
CA ASP A 354 -8.82 12.42 -31.77
C ASP A 354 -7.89 11.31 -32.30
N LEU A 355 -6.80 11.05 -31.59
CA LEU A 355 -5.91 9.93 -31.90
C LEU A 355 -6.52 8.57 -31.54
N VAL A 356 -7.32 8.48 -30.47
CA VAL A 356 -8.07 7.25 -30.12
C VAL A 356 -9.01 6.85 -31.26
N PHE A 357 -9.82 7.78 -31.78
CA PHE A 357 -10.75 7.49 -32.87
C PHE A 357 -10.00 7.13 -34.17
N LYS A 358 -8.87 7.79 -34.47
CA LYS A 358 -8.01 7.39 -35.61
C LYS A 358 -7.47 5.97 -35.47
N LEU A 359 -7.10 5.54 -34.26
CA LEU A 359 -6.61 4.18 -34.01
C LEU A 359 -7.72 3.14 -34.15
N LEU A 360 -8.94 3.44 -33.71
CA LEU A 360 -10.12 2.60 -33.93
C LEU A 360 -10.43 2.47 -35.43
N ASP A 361 -10.41 3.57 -36.18
CA ASP A 361 -10.58 3.56 -37.63
C ASP A 361 -9.49 2.75 -38.34
N GLU A 362 -8.23 2.85 -37.90
CA GLU A 362 -7.13 2.05 -38.44
C GLU A 362 -7.34 0.55 -38.17
N MET A 363 -7.83 0.21 -36.97
CA MET A 363 -8.13 -1.15 -36.55
C MET A 363 -9.26 -1.76 -37.40
N GLU A 364 -10.35 -1.01 -37.62
CA GLU A 364 -11.47 -1.44 -38.48
C GLU A 364 -11.06 -1.58 -39.94
N LYS A 365 -10.29 -0.63 -40.50
CA LYS A 365 -9.78 -0.70 -41.89
C LYS A 365 -8.89 -1.92 -42.13
N LYS A 366 -8.24 -2.44 -41.08
CA LYS A 366 -7.45 -3.67 -41.12
C LYS A 366 -8.28 -4.93 -40.88
N GLY A 367 -9.59 -4.80 -40.72
CA GLY A 367 -10.51 -5.92 -40.48
C GLY A 367 -10.44 -6.48 -39.06
N ILE A 368 -9.80 -5.77 -38.12
CA ILE A 368 -9.73 -6.17 -36.71
C ILE A 368 -10.93 -5.55 -36.00
N LYS A 369 -11.87 -6.37 -35.51
CA LYS A 369 -13.05 -5.87 -34.81
C LYS A 369 -12.71 -5.56 -33.34
N PRO A 370 -13.03 -4.36 -32.82
CA PRO A 370 -12.85 -4.08 -31.40
C PRO A 370 -13.82 -4.90 -30.55
N SER A 371 -13.32 -5.52 -29.48
CA SER A 371 -14.14 -6.16 -28.46
C SER A 371 -14.77 -5.14 -27.51
N VAL A 372 -15.76 -5.62 -26.74
CA VAL A 372 -16.41 -4.87 -25.64
C VAL A 372 -15.37 -4.30 -24.66
N VAL A 373 -14.25 -4.99 -24.41
CA VAL A 373 -13.17 -4.52 -23.51
C VAL A 373 -12.47 -3.28 -24.07
N THR A 374 -12.18 -3.28 -25.38
CA THR A 374 -11.56 -2.14 -26.07
C THR A 374 -12.50 -0.93 -26.03
N TYR A 375 -13.80 -1.12 -26.25
CA TYR A 375 -14.79 -0.05 -26.15
C TYR A 375 -14.98 0.47 -24.72
N ASN A 376 -15.09 -0.42 -23.72
CA ASN A 376 -15.18 -0.03 -22.31
C ASN A 376 -13.96 0.79 -21.87
N THR A 377 -12.79 0.52 -22.45
CA THR A 377 -11.57 1.29 -22.22
C THR A 377 -11.68 2.73 -22.73
N VAL A 378 -12.28 2.92 -23.91
CA VAL A 378 -12.53 4.26 -24.50
C VAL A 378 -13.57 5.01 -23.68
N ILE A 379 -14.70 4.36 -23.35
CA ILE A 379 -15.77 4.93 -22.51
C ILE A 379 -15.21 5.36 -21.16
N ASN A 380 -14.44 4.50 -20.48
CA ASN A 380 -13.79 4.84 -19.21
C ASN A 380 -12.81 6.02 -19.35
N GLY A 381 -12.07 6.07 -20.45
CA GLY A 381 -11.19 7.19 -20.79
C GLY A 381 -11.98 8.50 -20.88
N LEU A 382 -13.02 8.53 -21.72
CA LEU A 382 -13.87 9.71 -21.93
C LEU A 382 -14.53 10.18 -20.62
N CYS A 383 -15.06 9.25 -19.83
CA CYS A 383 -15.63 9.52 -18.51
C CYS A 383 -14.61 10.12 -17.52
N LYS A 384 -13.33 9.74 -17.60
CA LYS A 384 -12.28 10.30 -16.73
C LYS A 384 -11.89 11.73 -17.09
N VAL A 385 -11.98 12.08 -18.37
CA VAL A 385 -11.63 13.42 -18.87
C VAL A 385 -12.83 14.39 -18.81
N GLY A 386 -14.00 13.92 -18.40
CA GLY A 386 -15.19 14.76 -18.26
C GLY A 386 -15.97 14.95 -19.57
N ARG A 387 -15.82 14.02 -20.54
CA ARG A 387 -16.53 14.03 -21.84
C ARG A 387 -17.61 12.93 -21.87
N THR A 388 -18.49 12.86 -20.87
CA THR A 388 -19.50 11.78 -20.82
C THR A 388 -20.51 11.78 -21.97
N PHE A 389 -20.79 12.93 -22.60
CA PHE A 389 -21.72 12.99 -23.75
C PHE A 389 -21.21 12.16 -24.94
N GLU A 390 -19.92 12.29 -25.26
CA GLU A 390 -19.31 11.49 -26.33
C GLU A 390 -19.19 10.03 -25.93
N ALA A 391 -18.94 9.74 -24.64
CA ALA A 391 -18.97 8.37 -24.12
C ALA A 391 -20.36 7.73 -24.28
N ASP A 392 -21.42 8.49 -24.05
CA ASP A 392 -22.80 8.07 -24.25
C ASP A 392 -23.12 7.80 -25.71
N ASP A 393 -22.79 8.75 -26.60
CA ASP A 393 -23.03 8.61 -28.02
C ASP A 393 -22.29 7.40 -28.60
N PHE A 394 -21.02 7.26 -28.20
CA PHE A 394 -20.20 6.12 -28.58
C PHE A 394 -20.75 4.79 -28.04
N SER A 395 -21.33 4.78 -26.84
CA SER A 395 -21.97 3.58 -26.28
C SER A 395 -23.28 3.19 -26.96
N LYS A 396 -23.93 4.06 -27.77
CA LYS A 396 -25.16 3.72 -28.49
C LYS A 396 -24.93 2.80 -29.68
N GLY A 397 -23.71 2.77 -30.21
CA GLY A 397 -23.33 1.91 -31.34
C GLY A 397 -22.96 0.47 -30.94
N ILE A 398 -23.05 0.09 -29.67
CA ILE A 398 -22.52 -1.18 -29.13
C ILE A 398 -23.56 -1.86 -28.24
N ASP A 399 -23.63 -3.19 -28.31
CA ASP A 399 -24.36 -4.02 -27.35
C ASP A 399 -23.61 -4.04 -26.00
N GLY A 400 -23.87 -3.02 -25.17
CA GLY A 400 -23.20 -2.83 -23.88
C GLY A 400 -23.54 -3.91 -22.85
N ASP A 401 -22.53 -4.32 -22.08
CA ASP A 401 -22.66 -5.21 -20.92
C ASP A 401 -22.82 -4.43 -19.60
N VAL A 402 -22.96 -5.14 -18.47
CA VAL A 402 -23.06 -4.54 -17.13
C VAL A 402 -21.88 -3.60 -16.83
N VAL A 403 -20.67 -3.93 -17.32
CA VAL A 403 -19.45 -3.11 -17.13
C VAL A 403 -19.54 -1.80 -17.91
N THR A 404 -20.09 -1.83 -19.13
CA THR A 404 -20.32 -0.65 -19.98
C THR A 404 -21.19 0.37 -19.24
N TYR A 405 -22.36 -0.06 -18.77
CA TYR A 405 -23.31 0.82 -18.07
C TYR A 405 -22.78 1.26 -16.71
N THR A 406 -22.08 0.41 -15.97
CA THR A 406 -21.44 0.79 -14.70
C THR A 406 -20.38 1.88 -14.90
N THR A 407 -19.58 1.79 -15.97
CA THR A 407 -18.55 2.77 -16.30
C THR A 407 -19.16 4.12 -16.68
N LEU A 408 -20.27 4.11 -17.43
CA LEU A 408 -21.04 5.34 -17.74
C LEU A 408 -21.62 5.97 -16.48
N LEU A 409 -22.26 5.18 -15.61
CA LEU A 409 -22.80 5.67 -14.33
C LEU A 409 -21.70 6.32 -13.46
N GLN A 410 -20.52 5.72 -13.37
CA GLN A 410 -19.39 6.31 -12.65
C GLN A 410 -18.93 7.64 -13.26
N GLY A 411 -18.94 7.76 -14.59
CA GLY A 411 -18.65 9.01 -15.29
C GLY A 411 -19.67 10.09 -14.97
N TYR A 412 -20.96 9.77 -15.12
CA TYR A 412 -22.04 10.72 -14.83
C TYR A 412 -22.08 11.15 -13.35
N VAL A 413 -21.71 10.27 -12.42
CA VAL A 413 -21.58 10.61 -11.00
C VAL A 413 -20.53 11.69 -10.79
N LYS A 414 -19.36 11.57 -11.44
CA LYS A 414 -18.28 12.57 -11.32
C LYS A 414 -18.66 13.93 -11.90
N GLU A 415 -19.43 13.95 -12.98
CA GLU A 415 -19.91 15.18 -13.63
C GLU A 415 -21.22 15.71 -13.01
N HIS A 416 -21.76 15.03 -11.98
CA HIS A 416 -23.08 15.32 -11.40
C HIS A 416 -24.22 15.39 -12.45
N ASN A 417 -24.13 14.60 -13.53
CA ASN A 417 -25.10 14.61 -14.62
C ASN A 417 -26.32 13.73 -14.31
N LYS A 418 -27.38 14.36 -13.80
CA LYS A 418 -28.68 13.71 -13.49
C LYS A 418 -29.33 13.06 -14.72
N SER A 419 -29.29 13.75 -15.86
CA SER A 419 -29.99 13.32 -17.08
C SER A 419 -29.38 12.03 -17.67
N GLY A 420 -28.05 11.93 -17.67
CA GLY A 420 -27.32 10.75 -18.15
C GLY A 420 -27.60 9.49 -17.34
N ILE A 421 -27.73 9.60 -16.01
CA ILE A 421 -28.07 8.47 -15.13
C ILE A 421 -29.48 7.93 -15.42
N LEU A 422 -30.45 8.82 -15.60
CA LEU A 422 -31.83 8.44 -15.92
C LEU A 422 -31.94 7.80 -17.32
N GLU A 423 -31.20 8.32 -18.29
CA GLU A 423 -31.14 7.73 -19.64
C GLU A 423 -30.52 6.32 -19.58
N THR A 424 -29.43 6.15 -18.83
CA THR A 424 -28.78 4.84 -18.63
C THR A 424 -29.75 3.83 -18.02
N LYS A 425 -30.57 4.23 -17.02
CA LYS A 425 -31.64 3.39 -16.45
C LYS A 425 -32.67 2.97 -17.50
N ARG A 426 -33.07 3.85 -18.42
CA ARG A 426 -33.99 3.49 -19.52
C ARG A 426 -33.34 2.52 -20.50
N ARG A 427 -32.10 2.76 -20.89
CA ARG A 427 -31.34 1.90 -21.82
C ARG A 427 -31.12 0.50 -21.26
N LEU A 428 -30.82 0.37 -19.97
CA LEU A 428 -30.71 -0.93 -19.29
C LEU A 428 -32.00 -1.75 -19.39
N LYS A 429 -33.15 -1.10 -19.16
CA LYS A 429 -34.46 -1.74 -19.29
C LYS A 429 -34.79 -2.10 -20.74
N ALA A 430 -34.47 -1.21 -21.69
CA ALA A 430 -34.70 -1.44 -23.11
C ALA A 430 -33.82 -2.56 -23.69
N ALA A 431 -32.59 -2.71 -23.18
CA ALA A 431 -31.64 -3.76 -23.59
C ALA A 431 -32.01 -5.15 -23.04
N GLY A 432 -33.06 -5.27 -22.22
CA GLY A 432 -33.49 -6.56 -21.66
C GLY A 432 -32.52 -7.18 -20.65
N ILE A 433 -31.56 -6.39 -20.13
CA ILE A 433 -30.66 -6.84 -19.07
C ILE A 433 -31.46 -6.94 -17.78
N HIS A 434 -31.64 -8.17 -17.27
CA HIS A 434 -32.36 -8.38 -16.02
C HIS A 434 -31.62 -7.66 -14.89
N MET A 435 -32.30 -6.72 -14.22
CA MET A 435 -31.74 -6.04 -13.07
C MET A 435 -31.60 -7.08 -11.94
N ASP A 436 -30.38 -7.36 -11.53
CA ASP A 436 -30.09 -8.12 -10.32
C ASP A 436 -29.88 -7.16 -9.14
N VAL A 437 -29.74 -7.70 -7.93
CA VAL A 437 -29.53 -6.90 -6.71
C VAL A 437 -28.27 -6.03 -6.82
N VAL A 438 -27.22 -6.51 -7.51
CA VAL A 438 -25.96 -5.78 -7.68
C VAL A 438 -26.15 -4.54 -8.55
N MET A 439 -26.82 -4.67 -9.69
CA MET A 439 -27.07 -3.55 -10.60
C MET A 439 -28.04 -2.53 -9.98
N CYS A 440 -29.05 -2.99 -9.22
CA CYS A 440 -29.90 -2.12 -8.42
C CYS A 440 -29.07 -1.28 -7.43
N ASN A 441 -28.13 -1.89 -6.71
CA ASN A 441 -27.27 -1.18 -5.75
C ASN A 441 -26.34 -0.18 -6.43
N ILE A 442 -25.78 -0.50 -7.60
CA ILE A 442 -24.94 0.42 -8.38
C ILE A 442 -25.76 1.65 -8.83
N LEU A 443 -26.98 1.44 -9.34
CA LEU A 443 -27.88 2.52 -9.75
C LEU A 443 -28.33 3.38 -8.57
N ILE A 444 -28.74 2.76 -7.45
CA ILE A 444 -29.11 3.47 -6.22
C ILE A 444 -27.93 4.33 -5.76
N LYS A 445 -26.72 3.77 -5.69
CA LYS A 445 -25.52 4.53 -5.31
C LYS A 445 -25.28 5.72 -6.23
N ALA A 446 -25.32 5.49 -7.55
CA ALA A 446 -25.09 6.55 -8.53
C ALA A 446 -26.13 7.67 -8.42
N MET A 447 -27.41 7.33 -8.23
CA MET A 447 -28.49 8.29 -8.04
C MET A 447 -28.34 9.10 -6.75
N LEU A 448 -27.99 8.46 -5.63
CA LEU A 448 -27.79 9.14 -4.36
C LEU A 448 -26.62 10.14 -4.43
N MET A 449 -25.50 9.75 -5.04
CA MET A 449 -24.32 10.63 -5.18
C MET A 449 -24.59 11.89 -6.04
N VAL A 450 -25.55 11.83 -6.96
CA VAL A 450 -25.95 12.98 -7.79
C VAL A 450 -27.18 13.72 -7.22
N GLY A 451 -27.78 13.21 -6.15
CA GLY A 451 -28.92 13.82 -5.46
C GLY A 451 -30.28 13.55 -6.13
N LEU A 452 -30.44 12.40 -6.78
CA LEU A 452 -31.72 11.87 -7.29
C LEU A 452 -32.33 10.89 -6.27
N PHE A 453 -32.71 11.40 -5.10
CA PHE A 453 -33.15 10.57 -3.97
C PHE A 453 -34.48 9.84 -4.23
N ASP A 454 -35.46 10.53 -4.81
CA ASP A 454 -36.79 9.94 -5.07
C ASP A 454 -36.71 8.79 -6.08
N ASP A 455 -35.86 8.94 -7.11
CA ASP A 455 -35.61 7.89 -8.09
C ASP A 455 -34.87 6.68 -7.50
N ALA A 456 -33.93 6.92 -6.58
CA ALA A 456 -33.23 5.88 -5.84
C ALA A 456 -34.20 5.10 -4.93
N LEU A 457 -35.04 5.82 -4.20
CA LEU A 457 -36.07 5.23 -3.34
C LEU A 457 -37.12 4.46 -4.17
N ALA A 458 -37.48 4.95 -5.36
CA ALA A 458 -38.37 4.25 -6.27
C ALA A 458 -37.79 2.92 -6.79
N ILE A 459 -36.46 2.85 -7.00
CA ILE A 459 -35.80 1.57 -7.32
C ILE A 459 -35.88 0.63 -6.11
N TYR A 460 -35.51 1.10 -4.92
CA TYR A 460 -35.56 0.30 -3.69
C TYR A 460 -36.96 -0.26 -3.40
N LYS A 461 -37.99 0.60 -3.39
CA LYS A 461 -39.39 0.20 -3.21
C LYS A 461 -39.91 -0.69 -4.34
N GLY A 462 -39.30 -0.60 -5.54
CA GLY A 462 -39.58 -1.45 -6.69
C GLY A 462 -38.98 -2.85 -6.60
N MET A 463 -37.93 -3.08 -5.79
CA MET A 463 -37.23 -4.38 -5.73
C MET A 463 -38.15 -5.56 -5.36
N PRO A 464 -39.03 -5.47 -4.34
CA PRO A 464 -39.94 -6.55 -3.98
C PRO A 464 -40.95 -6.89 -5.09
N HIS A 465 -41.33 -5.90 -5.91
CA HIS A 465 -42.25 -6.11 -7.03
C HIS A 465 -41.60 -6.84 -8.22
N THR A 466 -40.27 -6.98 -8.21
CA THR A 466 -39.47 -7.66 -9.23
C THR A 466 -38.84 -8.96 -8.71
N ASP A 467 -39.39 -9.54 -7.63
CA ASP A 467 -38.87 -10.74 -6.95
C ASP A 467 -37.42 -10.61 -6.42
N LEU A 468 -36.95 -9.37 -6.16
CA LEU A 468 -35.64 -9.10 -5.58
C LEU A 468 -35.77 -8.72 -4.10
N SER A 469 -34.93 -9.30 -3.24
CA SER A 469 -34.84 -8.93 -1.83
C SER A 469 -33.68 -7.97 -1.57
N ALA A 470 -33.94 -6.90 -0.82
CA ALA A 470 -32.90 -6.00 -0.36
C ALA A 470 -31.99 -6.74 0.64
N ASN A 471 -30.69 -6.73 0.35
CA ASN A 471 -29.67 -7.35 1.20
C ASN A 471 -28.94 -6.30 2.04
N SER A 472 -28.02 -6.75 2.90
CA SER A 472 -27.21 -5.84 3.72
C SER A 472 -26.52 -4.73 2.90
N VAL A 473 -26.00 -5.05 1.71
CA VAL A 473 -25.29 -4.08 0.86
C VAL A 473 -26.25 -2.98 0.38
N THR A 474 -27.52 -3.33 0.13
CA THR A 474 -28.58 -2.39 -0.28
C THR A 474 -28.81 -1.35 0.82
N TYR A 475 -29.02 -1.81 2.07
CA TYR A 475 -29.20 -0.92 3.21
C TYR A 475 -27.96 -0.06 3.50
N CYS A 476 -26.75 -0.64 3.46
CA CYS A 476 -25.51 0.13 3.61
C CYS A 476 -25.39 1.24 2.55
N THR A 477 -25.73 0.93 1.29
CA THR A 477 -25.63 1.88 0.18
C THR A 477 -26.61 3.03 0.34
N LEU A 478 -27.84 2.74 0.78
CA LEU A 478 -28.86 3.77 1.06
C LEU A 478 -28.42 4.66 2.24
N ILE A 479 -28.02 4.05 3.37
CA ILE A 479 -27.57 4.79 4.56
C ILE A 479 -26.36 5.66 4.21
N ASP A 480 -25.34 5.10 3.57
CA ASP A 480 -24.13 5.84 3.17
C ASP A 480 -24.46 7.00 2.23
N GLY A 481 -25.30 6.77 1.22
CA GLY A 481 -25.66 7.80 0.25
C GLY A 481 -26.50 8.94 0.86
N TYR A 482 -27.47 8.63 1.72
CA TYR A 482 -28.24 9.66 2.44
C TYR A 482 -27.35 10.46 3.41
N CYS A 483 -26.49 9.79 4.17
CA CYS A 483 -25.57 10.45 5.09
C CYS A 483 -24.55 11.37 4.39
N GLN A 484 -23.97 10.93 3.26
CA GLN A 484 -23.06 11.75 2.43
C GLN A 484 -23.75 13.03 1.95
N SER A 485 -25.04 12.95 1.63
CA SER A 485 -25.83 14.11 1.21
C SER A 485 -26.29 15.03 2.35
N GLY A 486 -26.01 14.67 3.61
CA GLY A 486 -26.43 15.42 4.79
C GLY A 486 -27.87 15.18 5.24
N ARG A 487 -28.57 14.22 4.64
CA ARG A 487 -29.96 13.82 4.93
C ARG A 487 -30.01 12.69 5.97
N ILE A 488 -29.71 13.02 7.22
CA ILE A 488 -29.53 12.02 8.30
C ILE A 488 -30.87 11.43 8.73
N ASP A 489 -31.95 12.23 8.76
CA ASP A 489 -33.26 11.77 9.20
C ASP A 489 -33.78 10.64 8.31
N GLU A 490 -33.64 10.78 6.99
CA GLU A 490 -33.99 9.74 6.02
C GLU A 490 -33.06 8.53 6.13
N ALA A 491 -31.78 8.71 6.46
CA ALA A 491 -30.87 7.61 6.73
C ALA A 491 -31.28 6.81 7.98
N LEU A 492 -31.76 7.49 9.03
CA LEU A 492 -32.29 6.88 10.24
C LEU A 492 -33.62 6.15 9.99
N GLU A 493 -34.50 6.69 9.15
CA GLU A 493 -35.72 5.99 8.72
C GLU A 493 -35.40 4.67 8.00
N ILE A 494 -34.44 4.68 7.07
CA ILE A 494 -33.98 3.45 6.40
C ILE A 494 -33.31 2.49 7.39
N PHE A 495 -32.58 3.01 8.38
CA PHE A 495 -31.99 2.19 9.44
C PHE A 495 -33.06 1.57 10.35
N ASP A 496 -34.15 2.26 10.62
CA ASP A 496 -35.29 1.73 11.37
C ASP A 496 -36.07 0.66 10.59
N GLU A 497 -36.16 0.79 9.25
CA GLU A 497 -36.64 -0.31 8.41
C GLU A 497 -35.69 -1.51 8.48
N PHE A 498 -34.38 -1.28 8.34
CA PHE A 498 -33.37 -2.33 8.47
C PHE A 498 -33.47 -3.08 9.80
N ARG A 499 -33.66 -2.37 10.92
CA ARG A 499 -33.86 -2.95 12.26
C ARG A 499 -35.04 -3.91 12.37
N LYS A 500 -36.09 -3.70 11.58
CA LYS A 500 -37.29 -4.57 11.54
C LYS A 500 -37.09 -5.82 10.69
N THR A 501 -36.05 -5.85 9.84
CA THR A 501 -35.75 -7.01 9.01
C THR A 501 -34.95 -8.07 9.76
N SER A 502 -34.96 -9.31 9.25
CA SER A 502 -34.14 -10.41 9.76
C SER A 502 -32.67 -10.34 9.34
N VAL A 503 -32.27 -9.34 8.53
CA VAL A 503 -30.91 -9.19 8.02
C VAL A 503 -30.06 -8.48 9.08
N SER A 504 -29.17 -9.21 9.75
CA SER A 504 -28.16 -8.61 10.62
C SER A 504 -26.85 -8.41 9.84
N SER A 505 -26.27 -7.21 9.92
CA SER A 505 -24.97 -6.94 9.28
C SER A 505 -24.17 -5.93 10.07
N ALA A 506 -22.94 -6.33 10.44
CA ALA A 506 -21.94 -5.44 11.03
C ALA A 506 -21.67 -4.20 10.17
N ALA A 507 -21.63 -4.36 8.85
CA ALA A 507 -21.32 -3.27 7.93
C ALA A 507 -22.35 -2.12 8.00
N SER A 508 -23.64 -2.42 8.18
CA SER A 508 -24.70 -1.40 8.23
C SER A 508 -24.65 -0.61 9.54
N TYR A 509 -24.38 -1.29 10.66
CA TYR A 509 -24.17 -0.66 11.97
C TYR A 509 -22.88 0.19 11.99
N ASN A 510 -21.77 -0.34 11.46
CA ASN A 510 -20.51 0.40 11.35
C ASN A 510 -20.69 1.70 10.52
N CYS A 511 -21.44 1.60 9.40
CA CYS A 511 -21.69 2.73 8.51
C CYS A 511 -22.50 3.85 9.19
N ILE A 512 -23.60 3.51 9.88
CA ILE A 512 -24.42 4.53 10.57
C ILE A 512 -23.65 5.14 11.75
N ILE A 513 -22.91 4.34 12.53
CA ILE A 513 -22.10 4.85 13.64
C ILE A 513 -21.04 5.83 13.13
N PHE A 514 -20.35 5.49 12.03
CA PHE A 514 -19.39 6.38 11.39
C PHE A 514 -19.99 7.74 11.04
N TRP A 515 -21.14 7.74 10.36
CA TRP A 515 -21.77 8.99 9.93
C TRP A 515 -22.36 9.80 11.10
N LEU A 516 -22.88 9.14 12.14
CA LEU A 516 -23.34 9.82 13.35
C LEU A 516 -22.17 10.49 14.10
N CYS A 517 -20.99 9.85 14.13
CA CYS A 517 -19.75 10.44 14.67
C CYS A 517 -19.32 11.69 13.88
N GLU A 518 -19.27 11.60 12.55
CA GLU A 518 -18.93 12.73 11.65
C GLU A 518 -19.89 13.92 11.78
N LYS A 519 -21.15 13.67 12.12
CA LYS A 519 -22.16 14.73 12.31
C LYS A 519 -22.24 15.22 13.75
N GLY A 520 -21.61 14.52 14.71
CA GLY A 520 -21.59 14.88 16.12
C GLY A 520 -22.81 14.44 16.93
N MET A 521 -23.64 13.57 16.36
CA MET A 521 -24.79 12.96 17.03
C MET A 521 -24.32 11.79 17.90
N LEU A 522 -23.38 12.07 18.81
CA LEU A 522 -22.64 11.05 19.55
C LEU A 522 -23.54 10.22 20.47
N ASP A 523 -24.57 10.81 21.08
CA ASP A 523 -25.45 10.08 21.99
C ASP A 523 -26.24 8.98 21.27
N VAL A 524 -26.72 9.28 20.05
CA VAL A 524 -27.39 8.31 19.18
C VAL A 524 -26.40 7.24 18.72
N ALA A 525 -25.17 7.62 18.37
CA ALA A 525 -24.12 6.66 17.98
C ALA A 525 -23.79 5.68 19.11
N ILE A 526 -23.71 6.16 20.35
CA ILE A 526 -23.50 5.33 21.55
C ILE A 526 -24.66 4.35 21.74
N ASP A 527 -25.90 4.81 21.59
CA ASP A 527 -27.08 3.94 21.69
C ASP A 527 -27.11 2.85 20.61
N VAL A 528 -26.73 3.18 19.37
CA VAL A 528 -26.62 2.22 18.27
C VAL A 528 -25.52 1.19 18.54
N LEU A 529 -24.38 1.60 19.10
CA LEU A 529 -23.30 0.69 19.48
C LEU A 529 -23.72 -0.24 20.63
N ILE A 530 -24.45 0.27 21.62
CA ILE A 530 -25.02 -0.54 22.70
C ILE A 530 -26.01 -1.58 22.14
N GLU A 531 -26.89 -1.18 21.22
CA GLU A 531 -27.80 -2.10 20.54
C GLU A 531 -27.04 -3.18 19.77
N TYR A 532 -25.98 -2.79 19.04
CA TYR A 532 -25.12 -3.70 18.29
C TYR A 532 -24.51 -4.78 19.18
N ILE A 533 -23.99 -4.39 20.33
CA ILE A 533 -23.38 -5.32 21.30
C ILE A 533 -24.43 -6.24 21.93
N LYS A 534 -25.62 -5.73 22.23
CA LYS A 534 -26.75 -6.56 22.73
C LYS A 534 -27.19 -7.64 21.74
N LYS A 535 -27.05 -7.39 20.44
CA LYS A 535 -27.36 -8.39 19.39
C LYS A 535 -26.30 -9.48 19.25
N GLY A 536 -25.17 -9.40 19.98
CA GLY A 536 -24.11 -10.42 19.97
C GLY A 536 -23.31 -10.46 18.66
N LEU A 537 -23.31 -9.37 17.88
CA LEU A 537 -22.55 -9.26 16.64
C LEU A 537 -21.05 -9.02 16.95
N PRO A 538 -20.13 -9.47 16.07
CA PRO A 538 -18.69 -9.36 16.30
C PRO A 538 -18.27 -7.89 16.39
N LEU A 539 -17.60 -7.51 17.48
CA LEU A 539 -17.19 -6.13 17.71
C LEU A 539 -15.88 -5.83 16.98
N ASP A 540 -15.92 -4.92 16.01
CA ASP A 540 -14.72 -4.44 15.31
C ASP A 540 -14.02 -3.36 16.13
N ARG A 541 -12.70 -3.52 16.36
CA ARG A 541 -11.85 -2.53 17.05
C ARG A 541 -11.93 -1.14 16.44
N SER A 542 -12.00 -1.05 15.11
CA SER A 542 -12.10 0.22 14.40
C SER A 542 -13.38 0.98 14.71
N MET A 543 -14.50 0.28 14.92
CA MET A 543 -15.81 0.92 15.13
C MET A 543 -15.86 1.68 16.46
N TYR A 544 -15.56 1.02 17.58
CA TYR A 544 -15.63 1.70 18.88
C TYR A 544 -14.49 2.70 19.09
N MET A 545 -13.30 2.45 18.53
CA MET A 545 -12.19 3.42 18.60
C MET A 545 -12.51 4.71 17.84
N MET A 546 -13.15 4.62 16.68
CA MET A 546 -13.60 5.79 15.92
C MET A 546 -14.66 6.58 16.70
N LEU A 547 -15.58 5.92 17.41
CA LEU A 547 -16.52 6.58 18.31
C LEU A 547 -15.81 7.25 19.50
N ILE A 548 -14.84 6.58 20.13
CA ILE A 548 -14.04 7.14 21.24
C ILE A 548 -13.27 8.38 20.77
N GLU A 549 -12.62 8.32 19.61
CA GLU A 549 -11.87 9.43 19.04
C GLU A 549 -12.79 10.61 18.69
N ALA A 550 -13.93 10.36 18.03
CA ALA A 550 -14.91 11.39 17.74
C ALA A 550 -15.50 12.01 19.01
N THR A 551 -15.72 11.21 20.05
CA THR A 551 -16.21 11.68 21.35
C THR A 551 -15.17 12.53 22.07
N LEU A 552 -13.89 12.13 22.06
CA LEU A 552 -12.79 12.89 22.64
C LEU A 552 -12.63 14.25 21.96
N ASN A 553 -12.68 14.29 20.62
CA ASN A 553 -12.49 15.52 19.86
C ASN A 553 -13.61 16.55 20.06
N ARG A 554 -14.85 16.11 20.34
CA ARG A 554 -16.02 17.01 20.48
C ARG A 554 -16.45 17.29 21.90
N LYS A 555 -16.53 16.24 22.73
CA LYS A 555 -17.02 16.30 24.12
C LYS A 555 -15.89 16.22 25.15
N GLY A 556 -14.62 16.11 24.72
CA GLY A 556 -13.47 15.98 25.61
C GLY A 556 -13.42 14.64 26.35
N ALA A 557 -12.48 14.54 27.29
CA ALA A 557 -12.28 13.32 28.07
C ALA A 557 -13.51 12.96 28.95
N GLU A 558 -14.26 13.96 29.41
CA GLU A 558 -15.50 13.77 30.17
C GLU A 558 -16.61 13.09 29.34
N GLY A 559 -16.69 13.41 28.05
CA GLY A 559 -17.62 12.75 27.13
C GLY A 559 -17.32 11.26 26.98
N VAL A 560 -16.04 10.90 26.92
CA VAL A 560 -15.60 9.49 26.86
C VAL A 560 -15.94 8.77 28.17
N LEU A 561 -15.75 9.41 29.32
CA LEU A 561 -16.16 8.85 30.62
C LEU A 561 -17.65 8.58 30.69
N ASN A 562 -18.49 9.53 30.29
CA ASN A 562 -19.94 9.35 30.25
C ASN A 562 -20.35 8.19 29.35
N MET A 563 -19.71 8.04 28.18
CA MET A 563 -19.94 6.87 27.32
C MET A 563 -19.65 5.56 28.05
N ILE A 564 -18.51 5.46 28.74
CA ILE A 564 -18.13 4.26 29.50
C ILE A 564 -19.11 4.03 30.66
N TYR A 565 -19.57 5.06 31.37
CA TYR A 565 -20.58 4.92 32.42
C TYR A 565 -21.91 4.40 31.88
N ARG A 566 -22.38 4.90 30.73
CA ARG A 566 -23.58 4.37 30.06
C ARG A 566 -23.43 2.91 29.65
N MET A 567 -22.25 2.52 29.17
CA MET A 567 -21.93 1.12 28.86
C MET A 567 -21.84 0.24 30.11
N GLU A 568 -21.36 0.79 31.23
CA GLU A 568 -21.29 0.14 32.54
C GLU A 568 -22.68 -0.15 33.11
N GLU A 569 -23.59 0.82 33.09
CA GLU A 569 -24.97 0.67 33.60
C GLU A 569 -25.72 -0.50 32.94
N ILE A 570 -25.39 -0.78 31.68
CA ILE A 570 -26.07 -1.78 30.85
C ILE A 570 -25.45 -3.18 31.01
N GLY A 571 -24.24 -3.30 31.59
CA GLY A 571 -23.61 -4.59 31.88
C GLY A 571 -23.09 -5.33 30.66
N ILE A 572 -22.29 -4.65 29.83
CA ILE A 572 -21.75 -5.19 28.58
C ILE A 572 -20.58 -6.17 28.82
N LEU A 573 -20.62 -7.36 28.20
CA LEU A 573 -19.58 -8.39 28.34
C LEU A 573 -18.20 -7.98 27.78
N ALA A 574 -18.16 -7.14 26.74
CA ALA A 574 -16.93 -6.69 26.07
C ALA A 574 -16.34 -5.39 26.67
N LEU A 575 -16.84 -4.95 27.83
CA LEU A 575 -16.44 -3.67 28.44
C LEU A 575 -14.96 -3.66 28.86
N ASP A 576 -14.38 -4.82 29.17
CA ASP A 576 -12.96 -4.96 29.52
C ASP A 576 -12.04 -4.59 28.35
N MET A 577 -12.30 -5.14 27.16
CA MET A 577 -11.54 -4.86 25.93
C MET A 577 -11.66 -3.39 25.52
N ILE A 578 -12.87 -2.83 25.55
CA ILE A 578 -13.11 -1.43 25.21
C ILE A 578 -12.37 -0.52 26.20
N CYS A 579 -12.47 -0.79 27.52
CA CYS A 579 -11.80 0.01 28.53
C CYS A 579 -10.27 -0.05 28.41
N ASP A 580 -9.67 -1.21 28.16
CA ASP A 580 -8.22 -1.37 28.01
C ASP A 580 -7.69 -0.55 26.81
N ASP A 581 -8.37 -0.62 25.67
CA ASP A 581 -8.03 0.18 24.48
C ASP A 581 -8.25 1.68 24.71
N THR A 582 -9.35 2.05 25.39
CA THR A 582 -9.67 3.44 25.73
C THR A 582 -8.62 4.04 26.65
N ILE A 583 -8.16 3.29 27.66
CA ILE A 583 -7.11 3.71 28.59
C ILE A 583 -5.81 3.99 27.83
N SER A 584 -5.40 3.07 26.95
CA SER A 584 -4.19 3.25 26.13
C SER A 584 -4.29 4.51 25.27
N PHE A 585 -5.44 4.72 24.61
CA PHE A 585 -5.67 5.86 23.73
C PHE A 585 -5.69 7.20 24.45
N LEU A 586 -6.41 7.30 25.58
CA LEU A 586 -6.46 8.53 26.37
C LEU A 586 -5.09 8.88 26.98
N CYS A 587 -4.29 7.88 27.35
CA CYS A 587 -2.92 8.10 27.80
C CYS A 587 -2.00 8.64 26.69
N GLU A 588 -2.14 8.17 25.45
CA GLU A 588 -1.40 8.70 24.29
C GLU A 588 -1.82 10.15 23.95
N LYS A 589 -3.08 10.51 24.19
CA LYS A 589 -3.62 11.85 23.93
C LYS A 589 -3.40 12.87 25.06
N GLY A 590 -2.80 12.45 26.19
CA GLY A 590 -2.49 13.35 27.32
C GLY A 590 -3.66 13.58 28.30
N PHE A 591 -4.53 12.57 28.50
CA PHE A 591 -5.64 12.62 29.47
C PHE A 591 -5.56 11.49 30.52
N PRO A 592 -4.49 11.44 31.35
CA PRO A 592 -4.29 10.34 32.27
C PRO A 592 -5.28 10.28 33.44
N GLU A 593 -5.89 11.39 33.85
CA GLU A 593 -6.94 11.41 34.89
C GLU A 593 -8.18 10.62 34.46
N ALA A 594 -8.63 10.85 33.23
CA ALA A 594 -9.79 10.15 32.68
C ALA A 594 -9.49 8.66 32.55
N SER A 595 -8.29 8.29 32.09
CA SER A 595 -7.83 6.90 32.09
C SER A 595 -7.86 6.26 33.49
N TYR A 596 -7.49 7.00 34.53
CA TYR A 596 -7.56 6.52 35.91
C TYR A 596 -9.00 6.33 36.41
N CYS A 597 -9.92 7.23 36.05
CA CYS A 597 -11.34 7.08 36.36
C CYS A 597 -11.93 5.81 35.72
N ILE A 598 -11.57 5.49 34.48
CA ILE A 598 -11.96 4.24 33.80
C ILE A 598 -11.40 3.01 34.52
N LEU A 599 -10.13 3.08 34.95
CA LEU A 599 -9.51 1.99 35.73
C LEU A 599 -10.24 1.74 37.06
N LEU A 600 -10.73 2.79 37.72
CA LEU A 600 -11.55 2.65 38.95
C LEU A 600 -12.91 2.01 38.66
N VAL A 601 -13.51 2.27 37.50
CA VAL A 601 -14.73 1.59 37.05
C VAL A 601 -14.48 0.09 36.87
N MET A 602 -13.41 -0.29 36.16
CA MET A 602 -13.07 -1.70 35.95
C MET A 602 -12.83 -2.44 37.27
N ARG A 603 -12.14 -1.81 38.23
CA ARG A 603 -11.89 -2.39 39.57
C ARG A 603 -13.17 -2.60 40.38
N ARG A 604 -14.12 -1.66 40.34
CA ARG A 604 -15.38 -1.75 41.09
C ARG A 604 -16.19 -2.99 40.71
N LYS A 605 -16.10 -3.45 39.46
CA LYS A 605 -16.82 -4.62 38.95
C LYS A 605 -16.02 -5.93 38.99
N GLY A 606 -14.75 -5.88 39.41
CA GLY A 606 -13.89 -7.06 39.52
C GLY A 606 -13.31 -7.55 38.19
N TYR A 607 -13.27 -6.72 37.13
CA TYR A 607 -12.61 -7.09 35.88
C TYR A 607 -11.09 -7.18 36.05
N ALA A 608 -10.47 -8.18 35.41
CA ALA A 608 -9.03 -8.37 35.45
C ALA A 608 -8.33 -7.26 34.64
N CYS A 609 -7.78 -6.26 35.33
CA CYS A 609 -7.06 -5.18 34.69
C CYS A 609 -5.73 -5.71 34.10
N ALA A 610 -5.48 -5.47 32.80
CA ALA A 610 -4.20 -5.79 32.19
C ALA A 610 -3.07 -4.94 32.81
N SER A 611 -1.89 -5.55 33.03
CA SER A 611 -0.71 -4.82 33.54
C SER A 611 -0.29 -3.68 32.60
N LYS A 612 -0.63 -3.78 31.31
CA LYS A 612 -0.42 -2.76 30.28
C LYS A 612 -1.17 -1.44 30.57
N CYS A 613 -2.35 -1.51 31.18
CA CYS A 613 -3.18 -0.33 31.48
C CYS A 613 -2.57 0.50 32.60
N TYR A 614 -2.10 -0.14 33.68
CA TYR A 614 -1.35 0.55 34.74
C TYR A 614 -0.06 1.17 34.21
N TYR A 615 0.68 0.43 33.39
CA TYR A 615 1.92 0.93 32.80
C TYR A 615 1.67 2.19 31.95
N SER A 616 0.64 2.18 31.11
CA SER A 616 0.31 3.31 30.23
C SER A 616 -0.12 4.55 31.02
N ILE A 617 -0.93 4.37 32.06
CA ILE A 617 -1.36 5.47 32.95
C ILE A 617 -0.18 6.03 33.74
N LEU A 618 0.63 5.18 34.36
CA LEU A 618 1.80 5.61 35.13
C LEU A 618 2.81 6.34 34.25
N ARG A 619 3.06 5.82 33.05
CA ARG A 619 3.95 6.47 32.08
C ARG A 619 3.43 7.87 31.73
N ALA A 620 2.16 8.01 31.37
CA ALA A 620 1.56 9.31 31.04
C ALA A 620 1.62 10.31 32.21
N LEU A 621 1.28 9.88 33.43
CA LEU A 621 1.31 10.75 34.62
C LEU A 621 2.72 11.21 35.01
N LEU A 622 3.73 10.36 34.81
CA LEU A 622 5.12 10.72 35.05
C LEU A 622 5.62 11.76 34.03
N PHE A 623 5.14 11.69 32.79
CA PHE A 623 5.50 12.67 31.75
C PHE A 623 4.82 14.03 31.93
N GLU A 624 3.57 14.07 32.40
CA GLU A 624 2.86 15.33 32.65
C GLU A 624 3.22 16.02 33.97
N GLY A 625 4.17 15.47 34.75
CA GLY A 625 4.64 16.07 35.99
C GLY A 625 3.65 15.98 37.17
N LYS A 626 2.62 15.13 37.09
CA LYS A 626 1.60 14.97 38.13
C LYS A 626 2.04 14.01 39.24
N LYS A 627 3.02 14.48 40.02
CA LYS A 627 3.81 13.71 41.01
C LYS A 627 2.97 12.97 42.06
N LEU A 628 1.94 13.61 42.61
CA LEU A 628 1.11 13.03 43.69
C LEU A 628 0.24 11.88 43.20
N LEU A 629 -0.41 12.03 42.04
CA LEU A 629 -1.28 11.00 41.47
C LEU A 629 -0.46 9.78 41.01
N ALA A 630 0.70 10.02 40.40
CA ALA A 630 1.64 8.98 40.00
C ALA A 630 2.11 8.15 41.19
N GLN A 631 2.43 8.77 42.33
CA GLN A 631 2.89 8.08 43.54
C GLN A 631 1.79 7.16 44.13
N LEU A 632 0.54 7.64 44.18
CA LEU A 632 -0.60 6.85 44.66
C LEU A 632 -0.84 5.61 43.79
N ILE A 633 -0.80 5.78 42.47
CA ILE A 633 -1.00 4.69 41.50
C ILE A 633 0.17 3.72 41.52
N LEU A 634 1.41 4.22 41.65
CA LEU A 634 2.61 3.39 41.73
C LEU A 634 2.58 2.49 42.97
N THR A 635 2.17 3.04 44.12
CA THR A 635 2.02 2.29 45.36
C THR A 635 0.98 1.16 45.22
N ALA A 636 -0.15 1.47 44.57
CA ALA A 636 -1.18 0.46 44.28
C ALA A 636 -0.70 -0.60 43.28
N PHE A 637 0.10 -0.22 42.29
CA PHE A 637 0.65 -1.11 41.27
C PHE A 637 1.69 -2.08 41.85
N VAL A 638 2.65 -1.56 42.63
CA VAL A 638 3.68 -2.37 43.31
C VAL A 638 3.04 -3.37 44.28
N LYS A 639 1.96 -2.98 44.99
CA LYS A 639 1.22 -3.88 45.90
C LYS A 639 0.56 -5.05 45.16
N ILE A 640 0.17 -4.88 43.90
CA ILE A 640 -0.57 -5.90 43.12
C ILE A 640 0.39 -6.83 42.37
N TYR A 641 1.42 -6.29 41.72
CA TYR A 641 2.28 -7.06 40.81
C TYR A 641 3.67 -7.38 41.38
N GLY A 642 4.08 -6.74 42.49
CA GLY A 642 5.38 -6.94 43.11
C GLY A 642 6.56 -6.37 42.31
N MET A 643 7.77 -6.51 42.85
CA MET A 643 9.04 -6.04 42.24
C MET A 643 9.63 -7.05 41.23
N SER A 644 8.92 -8.13 40.92
CA SER A 644 9.40 -9.22 40.04
C SER A 644 9.19 -8.96 38.55
N ASP A 645 8.38 -7.97 38.16
CA ASP A 645 8.13 -7.62 36.76
C ASP A 645 9.04 -6.47 36.33
N LEU A 646 9.82 -6.68 35.25
CA LEU A 646 10.76 -5.72 34.69
C LEU A 646 10.10 -4.37 34.37
N ARG A 647 8.81 -4.36 33.99
CA ARG A 647 8.05 -3.14 33.69
C ARG A 647 7.79 -2.28 34.93
N VAL A 648 7.67 -2.91 36.10
CA VAL A 648 7.52 -2.21 37.40
C VAL A 648 8.83 -1.50 37.72
N CYS A 649 9.96 -2.20 37.55
CA CYS A 649 11.28 -1.62 37.77
C CYS A 649 11.58 -0.47 36.80
N GLU A 650 11.17 -0.57 35.53
CA GLU A 650 11.30 0.50 34.54
C GLU A 650 10.55 1.78 34.98
N VAL A 651 9.31 1.63 35.46
CA VAL A 651 8.51 2.78 35.95
C VAL A 651 9.12 3.38 37.22
N ILE A 652 9.67 2.56 38.13
CA ILE A 652 10.33 3.04 39.33
C ILE A 652 11.61 3.81 38.99
N VAL A 653 12.44 3.28 38.08
CA VAL A 653 13.64 3.99 37.58
C VAL A 653 13.23 5.33 36.97
N ASN A 654 12.20 5.35 36.13
CA ASN A 654 11.73 6.58 35.48
C ASN A 654 11.20 7.60 36.51
N HIS A 655 10.43 7.16 37.50
CA HIS A 655 9.94 8.00 38.58
C HIS A 655 11.07 8.53 39.46
N LEU A 656 12.01 7.68 39.88
CA LEU A 656 13.16 8.07 40.68
C LEU A 656 14.06 9.04 39.91
N SER A 657 14.25 8.85 38.60
CA SER A 657 15.06 9.74 37.77
C SER A 657 14.50 11.17 37.72
N LEU A 658 13.17 11.33 37.77
CA LEU A 658 12.52 12.64 37.82
C LEU A 658 12.50 13.26 39.23
N HIS A 659 12.63 12.46 40.29
CA HIS A 659 12.56 12.95 41.67
C HIS A 659 13.95 13.12 42.31
N ASP A 660 14.74 12.05 42.34
CA ASP A 660 16.02 11.95 43.04
C ASP A 660 16.98 11.08 42.22
N VAL A 661 17.78 11.73 41.37
CA VAL A 661 18.73 11.07 40.46
C VAL A 661 19.73 10.20 41.20
N LYS A 662 20.16 10.61 42.41
CA LYS A 662 21.11 9.82 43.20
C LYS A 662 20.51 8.48 43.63
N LYS A 663 19.25 8.49 44.09
CA LYS A 663 18.53 7.24 44.39
C LYS A 663 18.24 6.44 43.13
N ALA A 664 17.96 7.09 42.00
CA ALA A 664 17.78 6.40 40.72
C ALA A 664 19.04 5.64 40.30
N LEU A 665 20.22 6.26 40.43
CA LEU A 665 21.52 5.65 40.12
C LEU A 665 21.86 4.49 41.06
N VAL A 666 21.63 4.64 42.37
CA VAL A 666 21.80 3.55 43.34
C VAL A 666 20.85 2.39 43.03
N PHE A 667 19.61 2.69 42.66
CA PHE A 667 18.66 1.65 42.28
C PHE A 667 19.07 0.95 40.98
N LEU A 668 19.54 1.69 39.97
CA LEU A 668 20.10 1.12 38.74
C LEU A 668 21.32 0.24 38.99
N SER A 669 22.22 0.61 39.91
CA SER A 669 23.35 -0.26 40.27
C SER A 669 22.88 -1.56 40.92
N THR A 670 21.87 -1.52 41.80
CA THR A 670 21.30 -2.74 42.39
C THR A 670 20.60 -3.63 41.36
N LEU A 671 20.00 -3.07 40.31
CA LEU A 671 19.37 -3.83 39.23
C LEU A 671 20.40 -4.47 38.29
N ASN A 672 21.52 -3.79 38.05
CA ASN A 672 22.64 -4.35 37.29
C ASN A 672 23.27 -5.55 38.02
N GLU A 673 23.35 -5.52 39.35
CA GLU A 673 23.77 -6.67 40.16
C GLU A 673 22.81 -7.86 40.02
N MET A 674 21.53 -7.62 39.69
CA MET A 674 20.51 -8.63 39.42
C MET A 674 20.40 -9.03 37.93
N ASN A 675 21.34 -8.61 37.06
CA ASN A 675 21.34 -8.83 35.61
C ASN A 675 20.15 -8.21 34.84
N TRP A 676 19.51 -7.15 35.36
CA TRP A 676 18.44 -6.45 34.65
C TRP A 676 18.94 -5.15 34.03
N SER A 677 19.04 -5.10 32.70
CA SER A 677 19.37 -3.88 31.96
C SER A 677 18.09 -3.09 31.65
N ILE A 678 17.94 -1.91 32.25
CA ILE A 678 16.80 -1.02 32.01
C ILE A 678 17.30 0.24 31.31
N ILE A 679 16.73 0.55 30.14
CA ILE A 679 17.11 1.72 29.36
C ILE A 679 16.28 2.92 29.79
N ILE A 680 16.95 4.02 30.15
CA ILE A 680 16.29 5.27 30.51
C ILE A 680 15.79 5.97 29.23
N PRO A 681 14.50 6.32 29.11
CA PRO A 681 14.00 7.06 27.95
C PRO A 681 14.63 8.46 27.79
N ILE A 682 14.96 8.85 26.55
CA ILE A 682 15.49 10.18 26.19
C ILE A 682 14.58 11.33 26.69
N THR A 683 13.28 11.06 26.74
CA THR A 683 12.26 12.00 27.21
C THR A 683 12.48 12.47 28.64
N ILE A 684 13.11 11.67 29.51
CA ILE A 684 13.44 12.06 30.89
C ILE A 684 14.53 13.13 30.93
N PHE A 685 15.51 13.04 30.03
CA PHE A 685 16.55 14.07 29.89
C PHE A 685 15.93 15.40 29.39
N LYS A 686 14.94 15.32 28.49
CA LYS A 686 14.19 16.50 28.00
C LYS A 686 13.31 17.13 29.09
N THR A 687 12.63 16.34 29.92
CA THR A 687 11.84 16.89 31.02
C THR A 687 12.72 17.49 32.11
N LEU A 688 13.83 16.85 32.50
CA LEU A 688 14.76 17.42 33.48
C LEU A 688 15.40 18.73 33.00
N THR A 689 15.70 18.85 31.70
CA THR A 689 16.23 20.09 31.12
C THR A 689 15.19 21.20 31.08
N ASN A 690 13.93 20.90 30.73
CA ASN A 690 12.82 21.87 30.76
C ASN A 690 12.49 22.33 32.20
N ASP A 691 12.55 21.44 33.18
CA ASP A 691 12.34 21.75 34.61
C ASP A 691 13.50 22.57 35.23
N GLY A 692 14.53 22.93 34.45
CA GLY A 692 15.71 23.67 34.91
C GLY A 692 16.70 22.84 35.74
N ARG A 693 16.46 21.53 35.92
CA ARG A 693 17.33 20.60 36.67
C ARG A 693 18.42 19.99 35.79
N VAL A 694 19.17 20.85 35.11
CA VAL A 694 20.15 20.45 34.09
C VAL A 694 21.34 19.69 34.70
N CYS A 695 21.74 19.99 35.93
CA CYS A 695 22.78 19.24 36.64
C CYS A 695 22.40 17.78 36.91
N ASP A 696 21.13 17.53 37.25
CA ASP A 696 20.62 16.20 37.52
C ASP A 696 20.55 15.36 36.23
N ALA A 697 20.19 15.99 35.10
CA ALA A 697 20.24 15.35 33.78
C ALA A 697 21.68 14.95 33.38
N TYR A 698 22.67 15.78 33.71
CA TYR A 698 24.08 15.48 33.48
C TYR A 698 24.58 14.33 34.36
N GLU A 699 24.26 14.35 35.66
CA GLU A 699 24.62 13.26 36.59
C GLU A 699 24.00 11.93 36.15
N LEU A 700 22.75 11.95 35.69
CA LEU A 700 22.08 10.76 35.17
C LEU A 700 22.76 10.24 33.89
N LEU A 701 23.18 11.13 32.99
CA LEU A 701 23.86 10.73 31.76
C LEU A 701 25.22 10.10 32.03
N ILE A 702 26.00 10.64 32.96
CA ILE A 702 27.33 10.08 33.29
C ILE A 702 27.17 8.79 34.11
N GLY A 703 26.27 8.79 35.09
CA GLY A 703 26.13 7.68 36.02
C GLY A 703 25.45 6.44 35.43
N ALA A 704 24.70 6.57 34.33
CA ALA A 704 23.91 5.46 33.78
C ALA A 704 24.61 4.61 32.72
N GLU A 705 25.88 4.86 32.36
CA GLU A 705 26.72 4.15 31.36
C GLU A 705 26.00 3.14 30.41
N ASN A 706 25.75 1.90 30.86
CA ASN A 706 25.16 0.79 30.05
C ASN A 706 23.62 0.84 29.92
N ASN A 707 22.96 1.68 30.70
CA ASN A 707 21.51 1.86 30.80
C ASN A 707 21.02 3.11 30.03
N LEU A 708 21.87 3.68 29.18
CA LEU A 708 21.56 4.83 28.34
C LEU A 708 20.95 4.40 27.00
N PRO A 709 20.03 5.20 26.44
CA PRO A 709 19.57 5.02 25.07
C PRO A 709 20.68 5.40 24.09
N VAL A 710 20.54 4.97 22.83
CA VAL A 710 21.42 5.45 21.75
C VAL A 710 21.11 6.94 21.53
N LEU A 711 21.99 7.81 22.05
CA LEU A 711 21.88 9.26 21.91
C LEU A 711 22.49 9.69 20.59
N ASP A 712 21.74 10.50 19.83
CA ASP A 712 22.20 11.08 18.57
C ASP A 712 22.85 12.47 18.77
N VAL A 713 23.31 13.06 17.67
CA VAL A 713 23.94 14.40 17.67
C VAL A 713 22.99 15.47 18.20
N VAL A 714 21.68 15.34 17.98
CA VAL A 714 20.67 16.33 18.36
C VAL A 714 20.43 16.29 19.87
N ASP A 715 20.33 15.11 20.46
CA ASP A 715 20.11 14.96 21.90
C ASP A 715 21.30 15.48 22.71
N TYR A 716 22.54 15.18 22.27
CA TYR A 716 23.74 15.80 22.85
C TYR A 716 23.73 17.31 22.71
N SER A 717 23.27 17.84 21.56
CA SER A 717 23.20 19.29 21.32
C SER A 717 22.21 19.99 22.25
N ILE A 718 21.03 19.41 22.47
CA ILE A 718 20.02 19.96 23.38
C ILE A 718 20.56 20.03 24.81
N MET A 719 21.23 18.96 25.26
CA MET A 719 21.79 18.93 26.61
C MET A 719 22.96 19.89 26.80
N ILE A 720 23.84 20.00 25.79
CA ILE A 720 24.93 20.98 25.79
C ILE A 720 24.38 22.40 25.82
N ASP A 721 23.38 22.71 24.99
CA ASP A 721 22.75 24.03 24.98
C ASP A 721 22.08 24.35 26.32
N ALA A 722 21.38 23.38 26.94
CA ALA A 722 20.78 23.52 28.26
C ALA A 722 21.84 23.78 29.35
N LEU A 723 22.97 23.06 29.33
CA LEU A 723 24.08 23.26 30.27
C LEU A 723 24.74 24.64 30.08
N CYS A 724 24.92 25.07 28.84
CA CYS A 724 25.46 26.39 28.51
C CYS A 724 24.52 27.52 28.95
N LYS A 725 23.20 27.37 28.79
CA LYS A 725 22.20 28.32 29.30
C LYS A 725 22.13 28.32 30.83
N GLY A 726 22.29 27.16 31.46
CA GLY A 726 22.33 27.00 32.92
C GLY A 726 23.64 27.48 33.56
N GLY A 727 24.62 27.95 32.80
CA GLY A 727 25.89 28.44 33.32
C GLY A 727 26.86 27.35 33.79
N HIS A 728 26.70 26.10 33.34
CA HIS A 728 27.58 24.99 33.69
C HIS A 728 28.45 24.58 32.49
N ILE A 729 29.40 25.45 32.12
CA ILE A 729 30.23 25.26 30.92
C ILE A 729 31.20 24.11 31.05
N ASP A 730 31.82 23.91 32.23
CA ASP A 730 32.77 22.82 32.44
C ASP A 730 32.13 21.47 32.10
N LYS A 731 30.90 21.25 32.60
CA LYS A 731 30.10 20.06 32.31
C LYS A 731 29.72 19.94 30.82
N ALA A 732 29.46 21.07 30.15
CA ALA A 732 29.16 21.08 28.73
C ALA A 732 30.38 20.69 27.88
N LEU A 733 31.57 21.15 28.26
CA LEU A 733 32.84 20.79 27.62
C LEU A 733 33.19 19.32 27.86
N ASP A 734 32.99 18.82 29.07
CA ASP A 734 33.14 17.39 29.39
C ASP A 734 32.23 16.54 28.48
N LEU A 735 30.96 16.95 28.32
CA LEU A 735 30.02 16.25 27.44
C LEU A 735 30.46 16.27 25.96
N CYS A 736 31.06 17.38 25.50
CA CYS A 736 31.62 17.46 24.15
C CYS A 736 32.77 16.47 23.96
N THR A 737 33.65 16.30 24.95
CA THR A 737 34.74 15.32 24.90
C THR A 737 34.22 13.88 24.92
N LEU A 738 33.19 13.61 25.73
CA LEU A 738 32.54 12.31 25.79
C LEU A 738 31.90 11.93 24.45
N ALA A 739 31.20 12.86 23.80
CA ALA A 739 30.60 12.65 22.48
C ALA A 739 31.67 12.33 21.42
N LYS A 740 32.80 13.05 21.43
CA LYS A 740 33.95 12.76 20.55
C LYS A 740 34.55 11.38 20.80
N ASN A 741 34.73 10.99 22.06
CA ASN A 741 35.26 9.67 22.43
C ASN A 741 34.35 8.53 21.97
N LYS A 742 33.02 8.77 21.90
CA LYS A 742 32.04 7.83 21.33
C LYS A 742 31.97 7.84 19.80
N GLY A 743 32.81 8.63 19.12
CA GLY A 743 32.85 8.72 17.65
C GLY A 743 31.73 9.58 17.03
N ILE A 744 31.05 10.40 17.84
CA ILE A 744 29.96 11.27 17.38
C ILE A 744 30.54 12.60 16.91
N SER A 745 30.26 12.98 15.66
CA SER A 745 30.65 14.28 15.10
C SER A 745 29.60 15.34 15.45
N LEU A 746 29.95 16.25 16.35
CA LEU A 746 29.10 17.37 16.74
C LEU A 746 29.02 18.39 15.60
N ASN A 747 27.87 19.05 15.48
CA ASN A 747 27.62 20.03 14.43
C ASN A 747 27.96 21.46 14.87
N ILE A 748 27.95 22.41 13.93
CA ILE A 748 28.22 23.82 14.21
C ILE A 748 27.23 24.44 15.21
N VAL A 749 25.99 23.93 15.29
CA VAL A 749 24.97 24.43 16.23
C VAL A 749 25.39 24.13 17.66
N THR A 750 25.88 22.92 17.94
CA THR A 750 26.39 22.54 19.27
C THR A 750 27.54 23.47 19.69
N TYR A 751 28.50 23.70 18.79
CA TYR A 751 29.64 24.57 19.09
C TYR A 751 29.25 26.04 19.24
N ASN A 752 28.26 26.51 18.48
CA ASN A 752 27.71 27.86 18.65
C ASN A 752 27.07 28.04 20.03
N SER A 753 26.34 27.04 20.54
CA SER A 753 25.79 27.07 21.90
C SER A 753 26.89 27.14 22.96
N VAL A 754 27.99 26.39 22.79
CA VAL A 754 29.15 26.46 23.69
C VAL A 754 29.85 27.81 23.62
N ILE A 755 30.10 28.35 22.42
CA ILE A 755 30.67 29.68 22.21
C ILE A 755 29.78 30.75 22.86
N SER A 756 28.46 30.67 22.65
CA SER A 756 27.49 31.57 23.27
C SER A 756 27.51 31.48 24.79
N GLY A 757 27.60 30.27 25.34
CA GLY A 757 27.77 30.02 26.77
C GLY A 757 29.04 30.68 27.31
N LEU A 758 30.19 30.42 26.67
CA LEU A 758 31.50 30.97 27.06
C LEU A 758 31.49 32.50 27.03
N CYS A 759 30.86 33.08 26.00
CA CYS A 759 30.69 34.52 25.88
C CYS A 759 29.81 35.09 27.02
N ARG A 760 28.72 34.43 27.41
CA ARG A 760 27.87 34.89 28.53
C ARG A 760 28.56 34.85 29.88
N GLN A 761 29.57 33.97 30.05
CA GLN A 761 30.38 33.89 31.26
C GLN A 761 31.58 34.85 31.26
N GLY A 762 31.81 35.60 30.18
CA GLY A 762 32.95 36.49 30.03
C GLY A 762 34.27 35.79 29.67
N CYS A 763 34.24 34.48 29.40
CA CYS A 763 35.41 33.67 29.01
C CYS A 763 35.71 33.82 27.51
N LEU A 764 36.01 35.05 27.07
CA LEU A 764 36.22 35.34 25.64
C LEU A 764 37.44 34.63 25.06
N VAL A 765 38.52 34.45 25.83
CA VAL A 765 39.75 33.83 25.34
C VAL A 765 39.51 32.38 24.93
N GLU A 766 38.78 31.63 25.76
CA GLU A 766 38.36 30.26 25.50
C GLU A 766 37.40 30.19 24.32
N ALA A 767 36.49 31.15 24.19
CA ALA A 767 35.57 31.24 23.07
C ALA A 767 36.31 31.45 21.73
N PHE A 768 37.32 32.32 21.69
CA PHE A 768 38.14 32.55 20.50
C PHE A 768 39.05 31.37 20.16
N ARG A 769 39.62 30.71 21.16
CA ARG A 769 40.36 29.44 20.95
C ARG A 769 39.46 28.37 20.35
N LEU A 770 38.23 28.23 20.84
CA LEU A 770 37.27 27.29 20.29
C LEU A 770 36.90 27.68 18.84
N PHE A 771 36.65 28.97 18.58
CA PHE A 771 36.36 29.49 17.26
C PHE A 771 37.47 29.20 16.24
N ASP A 772 38.73 29.48 16.57
CA ASP A 772 39.87 29.18 15.69
C ASP A 772 40.06 27.67 15.52
N SER A 773 39.73 26.87 16.53
CA SER A 773 39.78 25.41 16.43
C SER A 773 38.70 24.82 15.50
N LEU A 774 37.60 25.53 15.22
CA LEU A 774 36.55 25.03 14.32
C LEU A 774 37.08 24.78 12.90
N GLU A 775 37.93 25.68 12.41
CA GLU A 775 38.56 25.54 11.08
C GLU A 775 39.48 24.31 11.02
N THR A 776 40.16 23.98 12.12
CA THR A 776 41.01 22.78 12.22
C THR A 776 40.21 21.47 12.30
N ILE A 777 38.96 21.54 12.75
CA ILE A 777 38.05 20.39 12.89
C ILE A 777 37.18 20.23 11.61
N ASN A 778 37.48 20.98 10.53
CA ASN A 778 36.71 21.01 9.27
C ASN A 778 35.23 21.44 9.45
N ILE A 779 34.92 22.23 10.48
CA ILE A 779 33.58 22.81 10.67
C ILE A 779 33.64 24.27 10.27
N LEU A 780 32.85 24.67 9.26
CA LEU A 780 32.80 26.04 8.78
C LEU A 780 31.96 26.91 9.74
N PRO A 781 32.52 27.99 10.32
CA PRO A 781 31.75 28.93 11.11
C PRO A 781 30.66 29.59 10.26
N THR A 782 29.49 29.79 10.87
CA THR A 782 28.30 30.36 10.20
C THR A 782 28.11 31.82 10.59
N GLU A 783 27.18 32.51 9.92
CA GLU A 783 26.78 33.88 10.25
C GLU A 783 26.39 34.04 11.73
N VAL A 784 25.73 33.02 12.31
CA VAL A 784 25.35 32.96 13.73
C VAL A 784 26.58 32.90 14.65
N THR A 785 27.64 32.18 14.24
CA THR A 785 28.90 32.08 15.00
C THR A 785 29.58 33.44 15.09
N TYR A 786 29.72 34.14 13.95
CA TYR A 786 30.30 35.48 13.90
C TYR A 786 29.44 36.49 14.67
N GLY A 787 28.12 36.44 14.50
CA GLY A 787 27.20 37.32 15.22
C GLY A 787 27.27 37.16 16.74
N THR A 788 27.36 35.92 17.23
CA THR A 788 27.47 35.65 18.67
C THR A 788 28.76 36.24 19.26
N LEU A 789 29.89 36.11 18.57
CA LEU A 789 31.17 36.66 19.00
C LEU A 789 31.21 38.20 18.90
N ILE A 790 30.63 38.78 17.85
CA ILE A 790 30.52 40.24 17.69
C ILE A 790 29.67 40.82 18.81
N ASP A 791 28.51 40.22 19.11
CA ASP A 791 27.64 40.67 20.20
C ASP A 791 28.34 40.59 21.56
N ALA A 792 29.11 39.52 21.80
CA ALA A 792 29.91 39.35 23.01
C ALA A 792 31.01 40.41 23.14
N LEU A 793 31.78 40.65 22.07
CA LEU A 793 32.82 41.68 22.04
C LEU A 793 32.24 43.09 22.24
N VAL A 794 31.07 43.37 21.66
CA VAL A 794 30.36 44.64 21.86
C VAL A 794 29.94 44.81 23.32
N LYS A 795 29.42 43.76 23.96
CA LYS A 795 29.03 43.79 25.38
C LYS A 795 30.21 44.06 26.31
N GLU A 796 31.38 43.51 26.00
CA GLU A 796 32.64 43.75 26.72
C GLU A 796 33.33 45.08 26.32
N GLY A 797 32.76 45.84 25.36
CA GLY A 797 33.27 47.14 24.92
C GLY A 797 34.43 47.09 23.91
N LEU A 798 34.80 45.91 23.41
CA LEU A 798 35.89 45.68 22.46
C LEU A 798 35.45 45.92 21.01
N LEU A 799 35.04 47.15 20.67
CA LEU A 799 34.48 47.45 19.34
C LEU A 799 35.46 47.31 18.17
N ARG A 800 36.76 47.52 18.41
CA ARG A 800 37.78 47.38 17.35
C ARG A 800 37.89 45.94 16.90
N ASP A 801 37.95 45.01 17.85
CA ASP A 801 38.01 43.58 17.58
C ASP A 801 36.70 43.10 16.96
N ALA A 802 35.55 43.64 17.40
CA ALA A 802 34.24 43.36 16.80
C ALA A 802 34.18 43.78 15.32
N ARG A 803 34.74 44.96 14.98
CA ARG A 803 34.84 45.41 13.58
C ARG A 803 35.79 44.55 12.76
N MET A 804 36.93 44.14 13.31
CA MET A 804 37.84 43.22 12.62
C MET A 804 37.16 41.87 12.33
N LEU A 805 36.35 41.36 13.26
CA LEU A 805 35.59 40.13 13.04
C LEU A 805 34.52 40.29 11.95
N PHE A 806 33.86 41.45 11.91
CA PHE A 806 32.90 41.81 10.89
C PHE A 806 33.53 41.91 9.49
N GLU A 807 34.73 42.48 9.38
CA GLU A 807 35.50 42.51 8.13
C GLU A 807 35.97 41.11 7.71
N ARG A 808 36.44 40.29 8.67
CA ARG A 808 36.81 38.88 8.43
C ARG A 808 35.62 38.06 7.91
N MET A 809 34.41 38.35 8.36
CA MET A 809 33.18 37.70 7.86
C MET A 809 32.96 37.97 6.36
N PHE A 810 33.18 39.21 5.90
CA PHE A 810 33.08 39.55 4.48
C PHE A 810 34.15 38.88 3.62
N HIS A 811 35.37 38.75 4.14
CA HIS A 811 36.44 38.04 3.43
C HIS A 811 36.16 36.55 3.23
N LYS A 812 35.23 35.97 3.99
CA LYS A 812 34.77 34.58 3.84
C LYS A 812 33.46 34.43 3.05
N ASP A 813 33.04 35.47 2.31
CA ASP A 813 31.81 35.50 1.50
C ASP A 813 30.51 35.23 2.28
N LEU A 814 30.51 35.44 3.60
CA LEU A 814 29.32 35.31 4.44
C LEU A 814 28.52 36.63 4.44
N ARG A 815 27.19 36.53 4.34
CA ARG A 815 26.31 37.72 4.32
C ARG A 815 25.93 38.08 5.76
N PRO A 816 26.18 39.31 6.24
CA PRO A 816 25.78 39.66 7.59
C PRO A 816 24.26 39.74 7.70
N THR A 817 23.71 39.22 8.80
CA THR A 817 22.29 39.33 9.12
C THR A 817 21.99 40.67 9.79
N THR A 818 20.72 41.08 9.78
CA THR A 818 20.24 42.29 10.49
C THR A 818 20.68 42.31 11.95
N HIS A 819 20.72 41.15 12.61
CA HIS A 819 21.18 41.02 14.00
C HIS A 819 22.64 41.46 14.21
N ILE A 820 23.55 41.14 13.28
CA ILE A 820 24.97 41.50 13.40
C ILE A 820 25.17 43.01 13.28
N TYR A 821 24.46 43.64 12.33
CA TYR A 821 24.43 45.09 12.20
C TYR A 821 23.84 45.74 13.45
N ASN A 822 22.75 45.19 13.99
CA ASN A 822 22.12 45.67 15.22
C ASN A 822 23.07 45.64 16.41
N SER A 823 23.80 44.54 16.62
CA SER A 823 24.79 44.45 17.70
C SER A 823 25.91 45.49 17.54
N LEU A 824 26.43 45.71 16.32
CA LEU A 824 27.45 46.74 16.09
C LEU A 824 26.90 48.16 16.27
N ILE A 825 25.72 48.46 15.72
CA ILE A 825 25.04 49.77 15.87
C ILE A 825 24.81 50.06 17.35
N ASN A 826 24.30 49.09 18.14
CA ASN A 826 24.15 49.21 19.58
C ASN A 826 25.50 49.56 20.26
N GLY A 827 26.56 48.84 19.90
CA GLY A 827 27.90 49.11 20.42
C GLY A 827 28.40 50.52 20.15
N TYR A 828 28.25 51.02 18.92
CA TYR A 828 28.62 52.39 18.56
C TYR A 828 27.73 53.44 19.20
N CYS A 829 26.43 53.18 19.32
CA CYS A 829 25.48 54.06 20.01
C CYS A 829 25.81 54.17 21.50
N LYS A 830 26.12 53.07 22.20
CA LYS A 830 26.54 53.07 23.62
C LYS A 830 27.81 53.87 23.89
N LEU A 831 28.73 53.94 22.93
CA LEU A 831 29.93 54.78 23.03
C LEU A 831 29.74 56.20 22.49
N SER A 832 28.49 56.62 22.21
CA SER A 832 28.14 57.94 21.68
C SER A 832 28.78 58.28 20.31
N LEU A 833 29.19 57.27 19.55
CA LEU A 833 29.78 57.40 18.21
C LEU A 833 28.70 57.30 17.11
N LEU A 834 27.77 58.27 17.12
CA LEU A 834 26.60 58.25 16.24
C LEU A 834 26.95 58.22 14.74
N GLU A 835 28.02 58.88 14.32
CA GLU A 835 28.41 58.95 12.90
C GLU A 835 28.79 57.58 12.33
N GLU A 836 29.48 56.76 13.11
CA GLU A 836 29.84 55.40 12.70
C GLU A 836 28.63 54.46 12.73
N ALA A 837 27.71 54.65 13.68
CA ALA A 837 26.44 53.92 13.72
C ALA A 837 25.56 54.23 12.50
N LEU A 838 25.48 55.50 12.07
CA LEU A 838 24.71 55.91 10.89
C LEU A 838 25.34 55.41 9.58
N LYS A 839 26.67 55.31 9.49
CA LYS A 839 27.34 54.68 8.35
C LYS A 839 26.97 53.21 8.22
N LEU A 840 26.97 52.46 9.33
CA LEU A 840 26.54 51.06 9.34
C LEU A 840 25.06 50.90 9.02
N PHE A 841 24.22 51.83 9.49
CA PHE A 841 22.81 51.85 9.15
C PHE A 841 22.56 52.08 7.65
N HIS A 842 23.28 53.02 7.05
CA HIS A 842 23.16 53.26 5.62
C HIS A 842 23.68 52.08 4.79
N ASP A 843 24.76 51.41 5.23
CA ASP A 843 25.23 50.18 4.59
C ASP A 843 24.19 49.04 4.69
N LEU A 844 23.43 48.96 5.78
CA LEU A 844 22.31 48.02 5.93
C LEU A 844 21.19 48.30 4.91
N GLU A 845 20.81 49.57 4.73
CA GLU A 845 19.78 49.98 3.75
C GLU A 845 20.21 49.70 2.30
N VAL A 846 21.46 50.02 1.95
CA VAL A 846 22.02 49.80 0.60
C VAL A 846 22.04 48.31 0.24
N ARG A 847 22.13 47.42 1.23
CA ARG A 847 22.15 45.97 1.04
C ARG A 847 20.75 45.33 1.00
N ASN A 848 19.68 46.12 0.98
CA ASN A 848 18.28 45.67 0.99
C ASN A 848 17.93 44.75 2.17
N LEU A 849 18.58 44.93 3.32
CA LEU A 849 18.16 44.29 4.57
C LEU A 849 17.12 45.21 5.23
N GLU A 850 15.99 44.66 5.66
CA GLU A 850 14.95 45.45 6.34
C GLU A 850 15.40 45.76 7.78
N PRO A 851 15.45 47.04 8.19
CA PRO A 851 15.66 47.41 9.59
C PRO A 851 14.51 46.91 10.45
N ASP A 852 14.82 46.32 11.61
CA ASP A 852 13.80 45.91 12.56
C ASP A 852 13.52 47.02 13.60
N GLY A 853 12.47 46.83 14.40
CA GLY A 853 12.11 47.78 15.45
C GLY A 853 13.24 48.02 16.46
N PHE A 854 14.14 47.05 16.65
CA PHE A 854 15.31 47.18 17.52
C PHE A 854 16.40 48.06 16.89
N THR A 855 16.67 47.96 15.58
CA THR A 855 17.59 48.86 14.84
C THR A 855 17.18 50.32 15.03
N VAL A 856 15.88 50.60 14.87
CA VAL A 856 15.31 51.95 15.01
C VAL A 856 15.47 52.45 16.45
N SER A 857 15.20 51.60 17.44
CA SER A 857 15.36 51.91 18.86
C SER A 857 16.79 52.27 19.25
N GLU A 858 17.78 51.53 18.76
CA GLU A 858 19.20 51.78 19.07
C GLU A 858 19.72 53.08 18.43
N ILE A 859 19.25 53.43 17.24
CA ILE A 859 19.62 54.70 16.59
C ILE A 859 18.95 55.88 17.29
N ILE A 860 17.68 55.76 17.68
CA ILE A 860 16.99 56.74 18.52
C ILE A 860 17.75 56.94 19.83
N ASN A 861 18.18 55.86 20.48
CA ASN A 861 19.02 55.90 21.68
C ASN A 861 20.32 56.69 21.42
N GLY A 862 21.00 56.43 20.29
CA GLY A 862 22.20 57.17 19.87
C GLY A 862 21.97 58.68 19.71
N TYR A 863 20.88 59.09 19.04
CA TYR A 863 20.51 60.51 18.92
C TYR A 863 20.17 61.14 20.27
N CYS A 864 19.42 60.42 21.12
CA CYS A 864 19.05 60.88 22.46
C CYS A 864 20.28 61.03 23.37
N GLN A 865 21.26 60.12 23.29
CA GLN A 865 22.52 60.21 24.04
C GLN A 865 23.41 61.36 23.55
N LYS A 866 23.46 61.61 22.24
CA LYS A 866 24.13 62.80 21.66
C LYS A 866 23.42 64.11 22.00
N GLY A 867 22.15 64.05 22.40
CA GLY A 867 21.33 65.19 22.78
C GLY A 867 20.58 65.86 21.62
N ASP A 868 20.59 65.24 20.43
CA ASP A 868 19.89 65.71 19.23
C ASP A 868 18.48 65.10 19.14
N MET A 869 17.52 65.81 19.75
CA MET A 869 16.14 65.35 19.84
C MET A 869 15.35 65.57 18.55
N GLU A 870 15.76 66.52 17.70
CA GLU A 870 15.13 66.77 16.41
C GLU A 870 15.44 65.63 15.43
N GLY A 871 16.70 65.17 15.39
CA GLY A 871 17.10 63.98 14.65
C GLY A 871 16.35 62.72 15.09
N ALA A 872 16.23 62.50 16.41
CA ALA A 872 15.50 61.35 16.96
C ALA A 872 14.01 61.33 16.57
N LEU A 873 13.33 62.48 16.67
CA LEU A 873 11.92 62.61 16.30
C LEU A 873 11.69 62.46 14.79
N LYS A 874 12.57 63.06 13.98
CA LYS A 874 12.50 62.95 12.52
C LYS A 874 12.59 61.48 12.09
N LEU A 875 13.53 60.74 12.67
CA LEU A 875 13.72 59.32 12.39
C LEU A 875 12.51 58.49 12.85
N PHE A 876 11.96 58.79 14.03
CA PHE A 876 10.74 58.13 14.52
C PHE A 876 9.55 58.30 13.56
N PHE A 877 9.27 59.53 13.10
CA PHE A 877 8.17 59.79 12.17
C PHE A 877 8.40 59.18 10.79
N GLU A 878 9.65 59.13 10.32
CA GLU A 878 10.00 58.49 9.06
C GLU A 878 9.67 56.99 9.09
N PHE A 879 10.10 56.26 10.12
CA PHE A 879 9.82 54.81 10.22
C PHE A 879 8.34 54.52 10.51
N LYS A 880 7.66 55.40 11.26
CA LYS A 880 6.20 55.34 11.42
C LYS A 880 5.47 55.41 10.08
N SER A 881 5.90 56.28 9.17
CA SER A 881 5.30 56.37 7.82
C SER A 881 5.50 55.12 6.97
N LYS A 882 6.57 54.35 7.25
CA LYS A 882 6.88 53.05 6.62
C LYS A 882 6.21 51.87 7.32
N GLY A 883 5.40 52.09 8.36
CA GLY A 883 4.71 51.05 9.12
C GLY A 883 5.58 50.31 10.15
N LEU A 884 6.81 50.78 10.40
CA LEU A 884 7.75 50.21 11.36
C LEU A 884 7.78 51.09 12.62
N LEU A 885 7.34 50.54 13.74
CA LEU A 885 7.42 51.20 15.06
C LEU A 885 8.66 50.69 15.81
N PRO A 886 9.30 51.55 16.64
CA PRO A 886 10.37 51.10 17.52
C PRO A 886 9.84 50.08 18.54
N ASP A 887 10.76 49.29 19.11
CA ASP A 887 10.42 48.40 20.22
C ASP A 887 10.13 49.19 21.51
N PHE A 888 9.68 48.49 22.56
CA PHE A 888 9.36 49.11 23.86
C PHE A 888 10.53 49.93 24.43
N LEU A 889 11.77 49.44 24.27
CA LEU A 889 12.97 50.15 24.72
C LEU A 889 13.20 51.44 23.93
N GLY A 890 12.97 51.45 22.62
CA GLY A 890 13.06 52.65 21.78
C GLY A 890 12.08 53.75 22.17
N PHE A 891 10.82 53.39 22.45
CA PHE A 891 9.85 54.34 22.99
C PHE A 891 10.34 54.92 24.33
N MET A 892 10.88 54.07 25.21
CA MET A 892 11.42 54.51 26.50
C MET A 892 12.66 55.42 26.34
N TYR A 893 13.57 55.11 25.41
CA TYR A 893 14.73 55.96 25.12
C TYR A 893 14.32 57.34 24.62
N LEU A 894 13.33 57.40 23.71
CA LEU A 894 12.82 58.65 23.17
C LEU A 894 12.13 59.50 24.23
N ILE A 895 11.24 58.89 25.03
CA ILE A 895 10.54 59.56 26.15
C ILE A 895 11.55 60.09 27.17
N ARG A 896 12.54 59.26 27.56
CA ARG A 896 13.58 59.66 28.52
C ARG A 896 14.44 60.79 27.96
N GLY A 897 14.82 60.73 26.69
CA GLY A 897 15.57 61.78 25.99
C GLY A 897 14.81 63.11 25.95
N LEU A 898 13.55 63.09 25.53
CA LEU A 898 12.69 64.27 25.46
C LEU A 898 12.44 64.90 26.84
N CYS A 899 12.21 64.07 27.87
CA CYS A 899 12.08 64.52 29.24
C CYS A 899 13.38 65.17 29.75
N ALA A 900 14.55 64.57 29.47
CA ALA A 900 15.85 65.12 29.89
C ALA A 900 16.16 66.48 29.26
N LYS A 901 15.57 66.81 28.10
CA LYS A 901 15.68 68.12 27.43
C LYS A 901 14.49 69.05 27.67
N GLY A 902 13.54 68.68 28.53
CA GLY A 902 12.39 69.51 28.91
C GLY A 902 11.24 69.56 27.90
N ARG A 903 11.24 68.72 26.85
CA ARG A 903 10.20 68.65 25.80
C ARG A 903 9.02 67.78 26.24
N MET A 904 8.30 68.24 27.26
CA MET A 904 7.27 67.44 27.96
C MET A 904 6.02 67.13 27.14
N GLU A 905 5.58 68.03 26.25
CA GLU A 905 4.37 67.81 25.45
C GLU A 905 4.54 66.70 24.42
N GLU A 906 5.67 66.70 23.72
CA GLU A 906 6.02 65.67 22.75
C GLU A 906 6.25 64.32 23.43
N SER A 907 6.91 64.30 24.59
CA SER A 907 7.08 63.11 25.41
C SER A 907 5.73 62.47 25.79
N ARG A 908 4.73 63.27 26.19
CA ARG A 908 3.37 62.78 26.46
C ARG A 908 2.68 62.23 25.21
N SER A 909 2.91 62.84 24.04
CA SER A 909 2.38 62.35 22.77
C SER A 909 2.93 60.97 22.45
N ILE A 910 4.26 60.81 22.52
CA ILE A 910 4.93 59.53 22.27
C ILE A 910 4.50 58.44 23.28
N LEU A 911 4.31 58.81 24.56
CA LEU A 911 3.81 57.87 25.57
C LEU A 911 2.39 57.35 25.26
N ARG A 912 1.50 58.21 24.75
CA ARG A 912 0.15 57.78 24.32
C ARG A 912 0.22 56.84 23.12
N GLU A 913 1.13 57.10 22.19
CA GLU A 913 1.35 56.23 21.03
C GLU A 913 1.94 54.86 21.43
N MET A 914 2.85 54.82 22.42
CA MET A 914 3.40 53.57 22.97
C MET A 914 2.29 52.66 23.54
N LEU A 915 1.31 53.23 24.25
CA LEU A 915 0.21 52.48 24.86
C LEU A 915 -0.82 51.96 23.83
N GLN A 916 -0.79 52.45 22.59
CA GLN A 916 -1.67 52.01 21.51
C GLN A 916 -1.00 50.99 20.57
N ALA A 917 0.30 50.72 20.74
CA ALA A 917 1.05 49.80 19.90
C ALA A 917 0.75 48.34 20.31
N GLN A 918 0.31 47.53 19.33
CA GLN A 918 -0.04 46.11 19.53
C GLN A 918 1.10 45.30 20.18
N SER A 919 2.35 45.56 19.80
CA SER A 919 3.53 44.89 20.36
C SER A 919 3.74 45.14 21.86
N VAL A 920 3.30 46.30 22.37
CA VAL A 920 3.40 46.68 23.78
C VAL A 920 2.21 46.12 24.57
N ILE A 921 1.02 46.10 23.96
CA ILE A 921 -0.20 45.50 24.55
C ILE A 921 0.00 43.99 24.74
N ASP A 922 0.55 43.29 23.75
CA ASP A 922 0.84 41.85 23.84
C ASP A 922 1.91 41.54 24.91
N LEU A 923 2.87 42.45 25.13
CA LEU A 923 3.90 42.30 26.16
C LEU A 923 3.33 42.50 27.58
N LEU A 924 2.47 43.50 27.76
CA LEU A 924 1.76 43.76 29.02
C LEU A 924 0.83 42.59 29.39
N GLY A 925 0.13 42.02 28.41
CA GLY A 925 -0.75 40.86 28.62
C GLY A 925 0.00 39.57 29.03
N ARG A 926 1.29 39.41 28.68
CA ARG A 926 2.13 38.29 29.15
C ARG A 926 2.60 38.44 30.59
N VAL A 927 2.85 39.67 31.04
CA VAL A 927 3.29 39.93 32.41
C VAL A 927 2.16 39.66 33.41
N ASP A 928 0.90 39.94 33.04
CA ASP A 928 -0.26 39.63 33.88
C ASP A 928 -0.50 38.11 34.04
N THR A 929 0.05 37.25 33.16
CA THR A 929 -0.05 35.78 33.30
C THR A 929 1.05 35.13 34.12
N GLU A 930 2.16 35.81 34.41
CA GLU A 930 3.27 35.27 35.24
C GLU A 930 3.20 35.70 36.72
N VAL A 931 2.22 36.53 37.09
CA VAL A 931 2.06 37.08 38.45
C VAL A 931 0.88 36.44 39.22
N GLU A 932 0.16 35.47 38.63
CA GLU A 932 -0.88 34.68 39.34
C GLU A 932 -0.38 33.35 39.92
#